data_AF-A0ABD3MLL9-F1
#
_entry.id   AF-A0ABD3MLL9-F1
#
_cell.length_a   1.000
_cell.length_b   1.000
_cell.length_c   1.000
_cell.angle_alpha   90.00
_cell.angle_beta   90.00
_cell.angle_gamma   90.00
#
_symmetry.space_group_name_H-M   'P 1'
#
loop_
_entity.id
_entity.type
_entity.pdbx_description
1 polymer ?
#
loop_
_entity_poly.entity_id
_entity_poly.type
_entity_poly.pdbx_seq_one_letter_code
_entity_poly.pdbx_strand_id
1 'polypeptide(L)'
;MAVISSSNGTGHHARVKSATAPRWLRILPHLLALFLASSTSFYAGVLTGMHVLRVRGDGGEGCAATARPNNGDDGMMEFDRRVSAEVERRLATMPGRGRPPTRGGAEAMPAAAVAAGDDEGDEGDEEGEEEEGGGGGANGNGGIADEVDVGGRGDDDKESRRRFPSTMSKVAYGASLVRKNDFLALFDYGIPRPPSKRLEESDPGKDEVLLIYGAARALPDVGSAAATYVGDGGGGDRHPPRMSAADATRNCGGLNVIYTETHDAGLHQCTAVVGNFESYHVQRWLRMDPETHARLDTTYPLTPVGRGLQTNGQDKFSAPGDTHALRSQELLETYFSRLGETMERLGPIAKACGGSDNTVIVMVCNTGQVDLLINFICSARARGFGNIVDEKVLVFATDEGVLKIAQSLGLNAFYDEEIFKDMPEHEARVYGDRTFTQMMYAKVVTVQLINRMGYDVLFQDVDMVWYKNPLSFFHDKTSALYAFDILFQDDGARSQRYAPYSANTGFYYVRNNDKTKFLFRSLLFLGDMVLSMNSHQQAMGVLLDEHSSLTGLRVKTLSAYDFPGGYHYHRKKEIPVMKDIVTGKYVPYLFHMSWTTNKSNKLVFFQQMGLWHTKKECEGGGGVSVAEKSKGKGEFDSACCSAEPLITCHYKDKPSVEECKHVSVPSIDGGKKGKSFW
;
A
#
# COMPACT_ATOMS: atom_id res chain seq x y z
N MET A 1 -55.87 -27.00 -24.76
CA MET A 1 -56.63 -27.49 -23.59
C MET A 1 -56.46 -26.39 -22.54
N ALA A 2 -57.42 -25.49 -22.27
CA ALA A 2 -58.78 -25.72 -21.75
C ALA A 2 -58.71 -26.50 -20.43
N VAL A 3 -59.21 -26.00 -19.29
CA VAL A 3 -60.60 -25.55 -19.06
C VAL A 3 -60.71 -24.20 -18.32
N ILE A 4 -61.82 -23.49 -18.57
CA ILE A 4 -62.28 -22.26 -17.91
C ILE A 4 -63.43 -22.60 -16.96
N SER A 5 -63.54 -21.93 -15.80
CA SER A 5 -64.85 -21.72 -15.15
C SER A 5 -64.90 -20.40 -14.38
N SER A 6 -65.89 -19.57 -14.74
CA SER A 6 -66.41 -18.43 -13.97
C SER A 6 -67.43 -18.95 -12.91
N SER A 7 -68.22 -18.17 -12.13
CA SER A 7 -68.61 -16.75 -12.20
C SER A 7 -69.16 -16.21 -10.86
N ASN A 8 -69.12 -14.87 -10.69
CA ASN A 8 -70.19 -13.95 -10.23
C ASN A 8 -69.59 -12.80 -9.36
N GLY A 9 -69.97 -11.52 -9.49
CA GLY A 9 -70.81 -10.87 -10.50
C GLY A 9 -71.73 -9.75 -9.95
N THR A 10 -71.23 -8.51 -9.85
CA THR A 10 -71.98 -7.21 -9.81
C THR A 10 -70.94 -6.08 -9.80
N GLY A 11 -71.01 -4.95 -10.54
CA GLY A 11 -71.98 -4.49 -11.54
C GLY A 11 -72.23 -2.98 -11.41
N HIS A 12 -71.51 -2.12 -12.15
CA HIS A 12 -71.76 -0.66 -12.18
C HIS A 12 -71.43 -0.01 -13.54
N HIS A 13 -72.05 1.15 -13.80
CA HIS A 13 -72.34 1.68 -15.15
C HIS A 13 -71.14 2.19 -15.95
N ALA A 14 -71.20 1.96 -17.27
CA ALA A 14 -70.34 2.57 -18.27
C ALA A 14 -70.73 4.05 -18.55
N ARG A 15 -69.72 4.90 -18.77
CA ARG A 15 -69.88 6.26 -19.32
C ARG A 15 -68.79 6.52 -20.35
N VAL A 16 -69.13 6.37 -21.63
CA VAL A 16 -68.19 6.54 -22.74
C VAL A 16 -67.73 8.00 -22.81
N LYS A 17 -66.41 8.23 -22.77
CA LYS A 17 -65.78 9.52 -23.08
C LYS A 17 -64.89 9.36 -24.30
N SER A 18 -64.99 10.30 -25.25
CA SER A 18 -64.17 10.34 -26.46
C SER A 18 -62.67 10.46 -26.12
N ALA A 19 -61.84 9.58 -26.67
CA ALA A 19 -60.40 9.64 -26.49
C ALA A 19 -59.79 10.83 -27.25
N THR A 20 -59.41 11.88 -26.53
CA THR A 20 -58.56 12.96 -27.07
C THR A 20 -57.12 12.45 -27.22
N ALA A 21 -56.52 12.63 -28.40
CA ALA A 21 -55.15 12.20 -28.66
C ALA A 21 -54.14 12.74 -27.60
N PRO A 22 -53.17 11.92 -27.16
CA PRO A 22 -52.29 12.26 -26.04
C PRO A 22 -51.38 13.45 -26.37
N ARG A 23 -51.10 14.29 -25.36
CA ARG A 23 -50.40 15.58 -25.51
C ARG A 23 -49.07 15.52 -26.28
N TRP A 24 -48.32 14.41 -26.20
CA TRP A 24 -47.03 14.27 -26.88
C TRP A 24 -47.13 14.35 -28.41
N LEU A 25 -48.24 13.90 -29.00
CA LEU A 25 -48.48 13.99 -30.46
C LEU A 25 -48.58 15.45 -30.96
N ARG A 26 -48.89 16.40 -30.08
CA ARG A 26 -48.88 17.85 -30.41
C ARG A 26 -47.48 18.46 -30.38
N ILE A 27 -46.55 17.83 -29.66
CA ILE A 27 -45.17 18.32 -29.44
C ILE A 27 -44.21 17.70 -30.46
N LEU A 28 -44.53 16.52 -31.00
CA LEU A 28 -43.72 15.80 -32.00
C LEU A 28 -43.28 16.67 -33.21
N PRO A 29 -44.11 17.54 -33.81
CA PRO A 29 -43.66 18.41 -34.91
C PRO A 29 -42.59 19.43 -34.49
N HIS A 30 -42.63 19.89 -33.23
CA HIS A 30 -41.68 20.86 -32.71
C HIS A 30 -40.34 20.19 -32.38
N LEU A 31 -40.36 18.95 -31.89
CA LEU A 31 -39.15 18.15 -31.69
C LEU A 31 -38.47 17.81 -33.02
N LEU A 32 -39.25 17.45 -34.05
CA LEU A 32 -38.74 17.25 -35.41
C LEU A 32 -38.13 18.53 -36.00
N ALA A 33 -38.77 19.69 -35.81
CA ALA A 33 -38.24 20.97 -36.26
C ALA A 33 -36.91 21.33 -35.55
N LEU A 34 -36.82 21.12 -34.23
CA LEU A 34 -35.59 21.35 -33.45
C LEU A 34 -34.46 20.40 -33.89
N PHE A 35 -34.77 19.13 -34.12
CA PHE A 35 -33.79 18.14 -34.60
C PHE A 35 -33.27 18.48 -36.00
N LEU A 36 -34.16 18.89 -36.92
CA LEU A 36 -33.78 19.33 -38.26
C LEU A 36 -32.93 20.60 -38.22
N ALA A 37 -33.32 21.60 -37.42
CA ALA A 37 -32.54 22.84 -37.25
C ALA A 37 -31.12 22.54 -36.73
N SER A 38 -31.02 21.78 -35.63
CA SER A 38 -29.74 21.36 -35.05
C SER A 38 -28.86 20.61 -36.07
N SER A 39 -29.45 19.66 -36.80
CA SER A 39 -28.74 18.92 -37.87
C SER A 39 -28.24 19.84 -38.97
N THR A 40 -29.07 20.77 -39.46
CA THR A 40 -28.64 21.74 -40.50
C THR A 40 -27.53 22.67 -40.00
N SER A 41 -27.58 23.16 -38.77
CA SER A 41 -26.50 23.97 -38.19
C SER A 41 -25.19 23.19 -38.05
N PHE A 42 -25.25 21.91 -37.64
CA PHE A 42 -24.08 21.05 -37.53
C PHE A 42 -23.42 20.83 -38.90
N TYR A 43 -24.19 20.38 -39.91
CA TYR A 43 -23.64 20.14 -41.25
C TYR A 43 -23.20 21.43 -41.97
N ALA A 44 -23.86 22.57 -41.73
CA ALA A 44 -23.38 23.87 -42.20
C ALA A 44 -22.02 24.23 -41.57
N GLY A 45 -21.87 24.05 -40.25
CA GLY A 45 -20.60 24.27 -39.55
C GLY A 45 -19.47 23.38 -40.07
N VAL A 46 -19.75 22.09 -40.33
CA VAL A 46 -18.79 21.16 -40.95
C VAL A 46 -18.40 21.62 -42.36
N LEU A 47 -19.36 22.00 -43.21
CA LEU A 47 -19.08 22.49 -44.57
C LEU A 47 -18.27 23.79 -44.56
N THR A 48 -18.59 24.75 -43.68
CA THR A 48 -17.80 25.98 -43.51
C THR A 48 -16.39 25.66 -43.03
N GLY A 49 -16.23 24.76 -42.05
CA GLY A 49 -14.92 24.31 -41.58
C GLY A 49 -14.08 23.66 -42.69
N MET A 50 -14.67 22.76 -43.48
CA MET A 50 -14.04 22.17 -44.66
C MET A 50 -13.64 23.23 -45.70
N HIS A 51 -14.47 24.26 -45.91
CA HIS A 51 -14.17 25.32 -46.86
C HIS A 51 -13.03 26.23 -46.39
N VAL A 52 -12.97 26.55 -45.09
CA VAL A 52 -11.87 27.33 -44.48
C VAL A 52 -10.55 26.57 -44.53
N LEU A 53 -10.56 25.26 -44.29
CA LEU A 53 -9.38 24.40 -44.44
C LEU A 53 -8.90 24.34 -45.90
N ARG A 54 -9.82 24.36 -46.86
CA ARG A 54 -9.50 24.32 -48.31
C ARG A 54 -8.94 25.64 -48.86
N VAL A 55 -9.18 26.77 -48.19
CA VAL A 55 -8.63 28.10 -48.55
C VAL A 55 -7.24 28.34 -47.95
N ARG A 56 -6.81 27.53 -46.98
CA ARG A 56 -5.49 27.63 -46.32
C ARG A 56 -4.41 26.70 -46.88
N GLY A 57 -4.72 25.89 -47.89
CA GLY A 57 -3.80 24.92 -48.49
C GLY A 57 -3.52 25.20 -49.96
N ASP A 58 -2.64 26.15 -50.25
CA ASP A 58 -2.01 26.29 -51.57
C ASP A 58 -0.55 26.76 -51.38
N GLY A 59 0.42 25.93 -51.83
CA GLY A 59 1.85 26.17 -51.63
C GLY A 59 2.74 24.93 -51.41
N GLY A 60 3.13 24.25 -52.51
CA GLY A 60 4.36 23.43 -52.66
C GLY A 60 4.52 22.16 -51.80
N GLU A 61 4.31 20.96 -52.32
CA GLU A 61 5.35 20.06 -52.91
C GLU A 61 6.28 19.37 -51.87
N GLY A 62 6.35 18.03 -51.76
CA GLY A 62 5.59 16.97 -52.47
C GLY A 62 5.89 15.52 -51.97
N CYS A 63 5.05 14.56 -52.43
CA CYS A 63 5.14 13.09 -52.33
C CYS A 63 5.23 12.45 -50.90
N ALA A 64 4.18 11.83 -50.33
CA ALA A 64 3.46 10.60 -50.73
C ALA A 64 4.36 9.32 -50.69
N ALA A 65 4.00 8.18 -50.09
CA ALA A 65 2.78 7.72 -49.40
C ALA A 65 3.09 6.38 -48.64
N THR A 66 2.28 5.72 -47.79
CA THR A 66 0.91 5.92 -47.21
C THR A 66 0.69 4.91 -46.05
N ALA A 67 0.39 5.35 -44.81
CA ALA A 67 -0.33 4.56 -43.79
C ALA A 67 -0.75 5.42 -42.57
N ARG A 68 -1.93 5.16 -41.99
CA ARG A 68 -2.49 5.71 -40.73
C ARG A 68 -2.04 4.84 -39.52
N PRO A 69 -2.19 5.24 -38.22
CA PRO A 69 -3.25 6.12 -37.68
C PRO A 69 -2.92 7.04 -36.46
N ASN A 70 -3.98 7.70 -35.96
CA ASN A 70 -4.19 8.30 -34.62
C ASN A 70 -3.49 9.62 -34.24
N ASN A 71 -4.25 10.72 -34.31
CA ASN A 71 -3.94 11.95 -33.57
C ASN A 71 -4.51 11.86 -32.14
N GLY A 72 -3.61 11.86 -31.16
CA GLY A 72 -3.92 12.04 -29.73
C GLY A 72 -3.01 13.06 -29.02
N ASP A 73 -1.79 13.30 -29.54
CA ASP A 73 -0.71 13.97 -28.81
C ASP A 73 -0.43 15.44 -29.22
N ASP A 74 -1.03 15.95 -30.31
CA ASP A 74 -0.67 17.26 -30.88
C ASP A 74 -0.85 18.44 -29.91
N GLY A 75 -1.78 18.33 -28.96
CA GLY A 75 -2.01 19.34 -27.92
C GLY A 75 -0.95 19.36 -26.82
N MET A 76 -0.33 18.22 -26.53
CA MET A 76 0.69 18.09 -25.48
C MET A 76 2.08 18.49 -26.03
N MET A 77 2.40 18.07 -27.27
CA MET A 77 3.62 18.49 -27.94
C MET A 77 3.73 20.01 -28.14
N GLU A 78 2.63 20.72 -28.42
CA GLU A 78 2.67 22.20 -28.52
C GLU A 78 2.81 22.89 -27.15
N PHE A 79 2.38 22.26 -26.06
CA PHE A 79 2.67 22.76 -24.71
C PHE A 79 4.17 22.60 -24.39
N ASP A 80 4.71 21.39 -24.56
CA ASP A 80 6.11 21.07 -24.27
C ASP A 80 7.06 21.92 -25.15
N ARG A 81 6.75 22.09 -26.44
CA ARG A 81 7.51 22.97 -27.35
C ARG A 81 7.56 24.42 -26.88
N ARG A 82 6.47 24.93 -26.28
CA ARG A 82 6.41 26.29 -25.72
C ARG A 82 7.15 26.39 -24.38
N VAL A 83 7.16 25.34 -23.58
CA VAL A 83 7.96 25.24 -22.35
C VAL A 83 9.46 25.21 -22.68
N SER A 84 9.91 24.35 -23.60
CA SER A 84 11.32 24.28 -24.04
C SER A 84 11.81 25.62 -24.59
N ALA A 85 11.01 26.29 -25.43
CA ALA A 85 11.36 27.61 -25.97
C ALA A 85 11.49 28.70 -24.89
N GLU A 86 10.68 28.66 -23.83
CA GLU A 86 10.80 29.57 -22.69
C GLU A 86 12.02 29.26 -21.81
N VAL A 87 12.38 27.98 -21.65
CA VAL A 87 13.59 27.54 -20.94
C VAL A 87 14.85 28.00 -21.66
N GLU A 88 14.96 27.76 -22.98
CA GLU A 88 16.10 28.25 -23.78
C GLU A 88 16.21 29.78 -23.75
N ARG A 89 15.07 30.49 -23.84
CA ARG A 89 15.04 31.96 -23.74
C ARG A 89 15.60 32.45 -22.39
N ARG A 90 15.33 31.74 -21.29
CA ARG A 90 15.86 32.10 -19.96
C ARG A 90 17.34 31.78 -19.84
N LEU A 91 17.79 30.62 -20.30
CA LEU A 91 19.20 30.24 -20.32
C LEU A 91 20.04 31.24 -21.13
N ALA A 92 19.55 31.70 -22.27
CA ALA A 92 20.19 32.73 -23.09
C ALA A 92 20.28 34.13 -22.42
N THR A 93 19.55 34.37 -21.33
CA THR A 93 19.59 35.63 -20.57
C THR A 93 20.44 35.59 -19.29
N MET A 94 21.05 34.46 -18.95
CA MET A 94 21.91 34.34 -17.77
C MET A 94 23.32 34.92 -18.03
N PRO A 95 23.80 35.93 -17.28
CA PRO A 95 25.16 36.45 -17.46
C PRO A 95 26.21 35.43 -16.99
N GLY A 96 27.13 35.06 -17.89
CA GLY A 96 28.15 34.05 -17.60
C GLY A 96 29.22 34.50 -16.59
N ARG A 97 29.73 33.55 -15.80
CA ARG A 97 31.02 33.66 -15.11
C ARG A 97 32.06 32.81 -15.85
N GLY A 98 33.22 33.43 -16.11
CA GLY A 98 34.27 32.87 -16.95
C GLY A 98 35.25 31.92 -16.25
N ARG A 99 36.27 31.51 -17.02
CA ARG A 99 37.33 30.53 -16.73
C ARG A 99 38.14 30.78 -15.44
N PRO A 100 38.83 29.73 -14.91
CA PRO A 100 39.49 29.76 -13.61
C PRO A 100 40.88 30.43 -13.62
N PRO A 101 41.38 30.90 -12.47
CA PRO A 101 42.76 31.38 -12.30
C PRO A 101 43.74 30.25 -11.95
N THR A 102 45.00 30.48 -12.31
CA THR A 102 46.14 29.56 -12.13
C THR A 102 46.86 29.69 -10.77
N ARG A 103 47.64 28.67 -10.40
CA ARG A 103 48.52 28.60 -9.21
C ARG A 103 49.42 29.84 -9.01
N GLY A 104 49.66 30.21 -7.75
CA GLY A 104 50.90 30.85 -7.30
C GLY A 104 50.77 31.73 -6.04
N GLY A 105 51.60 31.48 -5.03
CA GLY A 105 51.75 32.34 -3.83
C GLY A 105 51.33 31.67 -2.52
N ALA A 106 52.26 31.58 -1.57
CA ALA A 106 52.03 31.03 -0.24
C ALA A 106 52.09 32.14 0.82
N GLU A 107 51.28 32.03 1.87
CA GLU A 107 51.61 32.52 3.22
C GLU A 107 50.74 31.82 4.29
N ALA A 108 51.07 32.02 5.57
CA ALA A 108 51.02 30.96 6.58
C ALA A 108 49.74 30.82 7.44
N MET A 109 49.68 29.69 8.16
CA MET A 109 48.65 29.31 9.16
C MET A 109 48.62 30.25 10.39
N PRO A 110 47.61 30.12 11.28
CA PRO A 110 47.74 29.10 12.34
C PRO A 110 46.61 28.06 12.36
N ALA A 111 46.95 26.85 12.80
CA ALA A 111 46.02 25.74 12.95
C ALA A 111 45.25 25.81 14.28
N ALA A 112 44.01 25.29 14.27
CA ALA A 112 43.35 24.73 15.45
C ALA A 112 42.98 23.27 15.11
N ALA A 113 43.07 22.39 16.11
CA ALA A 113 43.23 20.96 15.89
C ALA A 113 41.93 20.15 16.06
N VAL A 114 41.84 19.07 15.28
CA VAL A 114 41.38 17.72 15.66
C VAL A 114 40.06 17.60 16.46
N ALA A 115 39.07 16.95 15.84
CA ALA A 115 38.51 15.70 16.38
C ALA A 115 37.96 14.84 15.24
N ALA A 116 38.40 13.59 15.17
CA ALA A 116 37.65 12.53 14.51
C ALA A 116 36.77 11.85 15.57
N GLY A 117 35.59 11.40 15.14
CA GLY A 117 34.78 10.32 15.71
C GLY A 117 34.08 9.70 14.51
N ASP A 118 34.24 8.41 14.22
CA ASP A 118 33.68 7.28 15.00
C ASP A 118 32.15 7.47 15.03
N ASP A 119 31.38 6.93 14.08
CA ASP A 119 31.18 5.49 13.79
C ASP A 119 30.61 4.74 15.01
N GLU A 120 29.37 5.07 15.35
CA GLU A 120 28.46 4.13 16.02
C GLU A 120 27.26 3.89 15.10
N GLY A 121 26.95 2.62 14.86
CA GLY A 121 25.83 2.22 14.02
C GLY A 121 24.52 2.38 14.78
N ASP A 122 23.50 2.88 14.09
CA ASP A 122 22.14 2.95 14.62
C ASP A 122 21.66 1.50 14.88
N GLU A 123 21.51 1.14 16.16
CA GLU A 123 21.13 -0.20 16.57
C GLU A 123 19.70 -0.49 16.09
N GLY A 124 19.45 -1.73 15.64
CA GLY A 124 18.10 -2.12 15.26
C GLY A 124 17.19 -2.11 16.48
N ASP A 125 16.15 -1.27 16.46
CA ASP A 125 15.09 -1.21 17.49
C ASP A 125 14.55 -2.62 17.82
N GLU A 126 15.07 -3.23 18.89
CA GLU A 126 14.41 -4.36 19.54
C GLU A 126 13.12 -3.85 20.19
N GLU A 127 11.99 -4.01 19.49
CA GLU A 127 10.67 -3.85 20.10
C GLU A 127 10.48 -4.93 21.18
N GLY A 128 10.91 -4.58 22.40
CA GLY A 128 10.61 -5.28 23.64
C GLY A 128 9.13 -5.15 23.96
N GLU A 129 8.35 -6.14 23.54
CA GLU A 129 6.98 -6.34 24.03
C GLU A 129 7.05 -6.70 25.52
N GLU A 130 6.53 -5.84 26.40
CA GLU A 130 6.43 -6.14 27.83
C GLU A 130 5.52 -7.36 28.06
N GLU A 131 6.04 -8.40 28.70
CA GLU A 131 5.25 -9.57 29.08
C GLU A 131 4.20 -9.21 30.17
N GLU A 132 2.93 -8.98 29.80
CA GLU A 132 1.81 -9.12 30.75
C GLU A 132 1.61 -10.60 31.13
N GLY A 133 2.52 -11.10 31.94
CA GLY A 133 2.51 -12.46 32.44
C GLY A 133 1.56 -12.65 33.62
N GLY A 134 0.34 -13.12 33.35
CA GLY A 134 -0.58 -13.59 34.39
C GLY A 134 0.06 -14.64 35.30
N GLY A 135 0.10 -14.36 36.60
CA GLY A 135 0.63 -15.24 37.64
C GLY A 135 0.16 -14.80 39.02
N GLY A 136 -0.86 -15.47 39.56
CA GLY A 136 -1.54 -15.02 40.77
C GLY A 136 -0.72 -15.11 42.06
N GLY A 137 -0.84 -14.09 42.90
CA GLY A 137 -0.34 -14.06 44.28
C GLY A 137 -1.16 -13.06 45.08
N ALA A 138 -2.01 -13.54 45.98
CA ALA A 138 -2.96 -12.69 46.71
C ALA A 138 -2.28 -11.89 47.83
N ASN A 139 -2.59 -10.58 47.92
CA ASN A 139 -2.98 -9.90 49.15
C ASN A 139 -3.53 -8.49 48.84
N GLY A 140 -4.55 -8.05 49.58
CA GLY A 140 -5.47 -7.02 49.12
C GLY A 140 -5.38 -5.65 49.79
N ASN A 141 -5.75 -4.64 49.00
CA ASN A 141 -6.43 -3.38 49.33
C ASN A 141 -6.55 -2.66 47.97
N GLY A 142 -7.69 -2.16 47.49
CA GLY A 142 -8.88 -1.72 48.19
C GLY A 142 -9.32 -0.41 47.52
N GLY A 143 -9.90 -0.51 46.32
CA GLY A 143 -10.28 0.63 45.47
C GLY A 143 -11.43 0.23 44.56
N ILE A 144 -12.62 0.73 44.87
CA ILE A 144 -13.88 0.28 44.28
C ILE A 144 -14.09 0.93 42.91
N ALA A 145 -14.34 0.10 41.90
CA ALA A 145 -15.01 0.51 40.67
C ALA A 145 -16.45 -0.02 40.74
N ASP A 146 -17.42 0.86 40.91
CA ASP A 146 -18.83 0.49 40.96
C ASP A 146 -19.37 0.24 39.54
N GLU A 147 -19.29 -1.01 39.09
CA GLU A 147 -20.30 -1.55 38.18
C GLU A 147 -21.58 -1.81 38.98
N VAL A 148 -22.66 -1.11 38.63
CA VAL A 148 -24.01 -1.37 39.16
C VAL A 148 -24.93 -1.63 37.99
N ASP A 149 -25.03 -2.91 37.59
CA ASP A 149 -26.17 -3.43 36.83
C ASP A 149 -27.21 -3.96 37.82
N VAL A 150 -28.33 -3.24 37.96
CA VAL A 150 -29.45 -3.65 38.84
C VAL A 150 -30.75 -3.59 38.05
N GLY A 151 -31.10 -4.70 37.42
CA GLY A 151 -32.49 -4.95 37.01
C GLY A 151 -33.34 -5.26 38.23
N GLY A 152 -34.25 -4.35 38.64
CA GLY A 152 -34.99 -4.61 39.89
C GLY A 152 -36.08 -3.64 40.39
N ARG A 153 -36.91 -3.07 39.51
CA ARG A 153 -38.22 -2.42 39.86
C ARG A 153 -38.22 -1.28 40.91
N GLY A 154 -38.52 -0.08 40.40
CA GLY A 154 -39.57 0.76 41.00
C GLY A 154 -39.09 1.95 41.85
N ASP A 155 -38.80 3.07 41.19
CA ASP A 155 -39.36 4.37 41.56
C ASP A 155 -39.36 5.29 40.32
N ASP A 156 -40.28 6.25 40.28
CA ASP A 156 -40.43 7.21 39.17
C ASP A 156 -39.36 8.32 39.27
N ASP A 157 -38.23 8.17 38.57
CA ASP A 157 -37.29 9.27 38.37
C ASP A 157 -36.78 9.37 36.93
N LYS A 158 -36.55 10.60 36.47
CA LYS A 158 -36.24 10.91 35.06
C LYS A 158 -34.77 10.63 34.73
N GLU A 159 -34.44 9.37 34.47
CA GLU A 159 -33.10 9.01 34.02
C GLU A 159 -32.86 9.49 32.58
N SER A 160 -32.03 10.54 32.42
CA SER A 160 -31.82 11.21 31.15
C SER A 160 -31.27 10.26 30.09
N ARG A 161 -32.01 10.06 29.00
CA ARG A 161 -31.67 9.08 27.97
C ARG A 161 -30.34 9.43 27.28
N ARG A 162 -29.34 8.54 27.36
CA ARG A 162 -28.07 8.68 26.60
C ARG A 162 -28.33 8.84 25.10
N ARG A 163 -27.56 9.74 24.47
CA ARG A 163 -27.56 10.00 23.02
C ARG A 163 -27.01 8.81 22.23
N PHE A 164 -25.95 8.19 22.75
CA PHE A 164 -25.41 6.92 22.28
C PHE A 164 -25.50 5.87 23.40
N PRO A 165 -26.04 4.66 23.15
CA PRO A 165 -26.04 3.57 24.13
C PRO A 165 -24.63 3.30 24.69
N SER A 166 -24.53 2.78 25.91
CA SER A 166 -23.25 2.43 26.54
C SER A 166 -22.39 1.50 25.67
N THR A 167 -23.02 0.59 24.92
CA THR A 167 -22.38 -0.30 23.94
C THR A 167 -21.68 0.43 22.78
N MET A 168 -22.07 1.67 22.47
CA MET A 168 -21.42 2.50 21.45
C MET A 168 -20.24 3.33 21.97
N SER A 169 -19.97 3.33 23.28
CA SER A 169 -18.93 4.19 23.89
C SER A 169 -17.51 4.02 23.33
N LYS A 170 -17.20 2.88 22.68
CA LYS A 170 -15.94 2.63 21.97
C LYS A 170 -15.80 3.37 20.63
N VAL A 171 -16.89 3.95 20.13
CA VAL A 171 -16.97 4.66 18.83
C VAL A 171 -17.51 6.09 19.01
N ALA A 172 -18.53 6.25 19.85
CA ALA A 172 -19.17 7.53 20.16
C ALA A 172 -19.62 7.56 21.63
N TYR A 173 -18.95 8.40 22.43
CA TYR A 173 -19.33 8.70 23.81
C TYR A 173 -20.36 9.85 23.87
N GLY A 174 -20.24 10.83 22.97
CA GLY A 174 -21.16 11.97 22.83
C GLY A 174 -20.99 12.64 21.47
N ALA A 175 -21.79 13.67 21.17
CA ALA A 175 -21.68 14.46 19.94
C ALA A 175 -22.07 15.93 20.13
N SER A 176 -21.59 16.79 19.24
CA SER A 176 -21.97 18.22 19.14
C SER A 176 -22.06 18.66 17.68
N LEU A 177 -22.67 19.83 17.45
CA LEU A 177 -22.74 20.49 16.14
C LEU A 177 -21.96 21.81 16.20
N VAL A 178 -21.16 22.08 15.17
CA VAL A 178 -20.40 23.33 15.01
C VAL A 178 -20.73 23.93 13.65
N ARG A 179 -20.76 25.27 13.52
CA ARG A 179 -20.95 25.91 12.20
C ARG A 179 -19.73 25.66 11.31
N LYS A 180 -19.93 25.24 10.07
CA LYS A 180 -18.85 24.95 9.11
C LYS A 180 -17.95 26.16 8.87
N ASN A 181 -18.51 27.36 8.74
CA ASN A 181 -17.69 28.59 8.60
C ASN A 181 -16.84 28.93 9.83
N ASP A 182 -17.29 28.59 11.04
CA ASP A 182 -16.52 28.74 12.30
C ASP A 182 -15.42 27.68 12.38
N PHE A 183 -15.77 26.42 12.09
CA PHE A 183 -14.82 25.31 12.03
C PHE A 183 -13.70 25.53 11.01
N LEU A 184 -14.02 25.97 9.78
CA LEU A 184 -13.04 26.26 8.72
C LEU A 184 -12.31 27.61 8.91
N ALA A 185 -12.73 28.43 9.89
CA ALA A 185 -11.97 29.60 10.32
C ALA A 185 -10.94 29.26 11.39
N LEU A 186 -11.24 28.28 12.25
CA LEU A 186 -10.31 27.77 13.27
C LEU A 186 -9.32 26.75 12.72
N PHE A 187 -9.78 25.83 11.86
CA PHE A 187 -8.98 24.78 11.23
C PHE A 187 -8.88 25.05 9.72
N ASP A 188 -7.87 25.83 9.33
CA ASP A 188 -7.59 26.08 7.91
C ASP A 188 -6.80 24.91 7.30
N TYR A 189 -7.31 24.38 6.19
CA TYR A 189 -6.70 23.28 5.43
C TYR A 189 -6.15 23.73 4.07
N GLY A 190 -6.15 25.04 3.79
CA GLY A 190 -5.80 25.58 2.47
C GLY A 190 -6.82 25.27 1.38
N ILE A 191 -7.94 24.58 1.69
CA ILE A 191 -9.03 24.38 0.75
C ILE A 191 -9.76 25.70 0.51
N PRO A 192 -10.19 26.01 -0.73
CA PRO A 192 -11.05 27.15 -0.97
C PRO A 192 -12.31 27.01 -0.12
N ARG A 193 -12.57 27.97 0.77
CA ARG A 193 -13.89 28.11 1.38
C ARG A 193 -14.86 28.29 0.20
N PRO A 194 -15.81 27.35 -0.03
CA PRO A 194 -16.73 27.48 -1.14
C PRO A 194 -17.42 28.84 -1.01
N PRO A 195 -17.61 29.61 -2.10
CA PRO A 195 -18.17 30.95 -2.01
C PRO A 195 -19.65 30.88 -1.64
N SER A 196 -19.92 30.68 -0.34
CA SER A 196 -21.20 30.97 0.26
C SER A 196 -21.46 32.44 -0.04
N LYS A 197 -22.44 32.70 -0.90
CA LYS A 197 -22.84 34.07 -1.27
C LYS A 197 -23.52 34.82 -0.12
N ARG A 198 -23.40 34.29 1.10
CA ARG A 198 -24.04 34.70 2.35
C ARG A 198 -23.11 34.29 3.49
N LEU A 199 -22.94 35.18 4.46
CA LEU A 199 -22.35 34.87 5.77
C LEU A 199 -23.22 33.90 6.59
N GLU A 200 -24.47 33.69 6.16
CA GLU A 200 -25.46 32.81 6.77
C GLU A 200 -26.17 32.03 5.66
N GLU A 201 -25.91 30.72 5.53
CA GLU A 201 -26.66 29.84 4.63
C GLU A 201 -27.68 29.06 5.47
N SER A 202 -28.97 29.35 5.27
CA SER A 202 -30.03 29.07 6.25
C SER A 202 -30.60 27.64 6.18
N ASP A 203 -29.78 26.65 5.83
CA ASP A 203 -30.21 25.26 5.59
C ASP A 203 -29.52 24.31 6.59
N PRO A 204 -30.20 23.91 7.69
CA PRO A 204 -29.64 23.02 8.71
C PRO A 204 -29.15 21.70 8.09
N GLY A 205 -27.88 21.34 8.35
CA GLY A 205 -27.22 20.15 7.78
C GLY A 205 -26.25 20.42 6.62
N LYS A 206 -26.26 21.60 5.98
CA LYS A 206 -25.26 21.97 4.93
C LYS A 206 -24.14 22.89 5.44
N ASP A 207 -24.41 23.65 6.50
CA ASP A 207 -23.45 24.57 7.16
C ASP A 207 -23.05 24.06 8.56
N GLU A 208 -23.14 22.75 8.80
CA GLU A 208 -22.84 22.12 10.10
C GLU A 208 -21.76 21.03 9.98
N VAL A 209 -20.88 20.98 10.98
CA VAL A 209 -19.91 19.92 11.21
C VAL A 209 -20.39 19.12 12.43
N LEU A 210 -20.58 17.81 12.23
CA LEU A 210 -20.88 16.87 13.31
C LEU A 210 -19.57 16.43 13.97
N LEU A 211 -19.38 16.78 15.24
CA LEU A 211 -18.27 16.25 16.04
C LEU A 211 -18.77 15.04 16.84
N ILE A 212 -18.01 13.95 16.80
CA ILE A 212 -18.24 12.72 17.56
C ILE A 212 -17.09 12.55 18.54
N TYR A 213 -17.41 12.52 19.83
CA TYR A 213 -16.42 12.41 20.91
C TYR A 213 -16.14 10.94 21.20
N GLY A 214 -14.94 10.45 20.92
CA GLY A 214 -14.56 9.05 21.15
C GLY A 214 -14.31 8.66 22.62
N ALA A 215 -14.25 9.63 23.55
CA ALA A 215 -14.00 9.38 24.97
C ALA A 215 -14.56 10.50 25.86
N ALA A 216 -14.90 10.18 27.12
CA ALA A 216 -15.39 11.14 28.11
C ALA A 216 -14.45 12.35 28.28
N ARG A 217 -13.13 12.11 28.33
CA ARG A 217 -12.10 13.16 28.47
C ARG A 217 -12.01 14.15 27.30
N ALA A 218 -12.66 13.87 26.17
CA ALA A 218 -12.69 14.75 25.01
C ALA A 218 -13.97 15.59 24.94
N LEU A 219 -14.93 15.39 25.86
CA LEU A 219 -16.16 16.19 25.92
C LEU A 219 -15.85 17.67 26.26
N PRO A 220 -16.64 18.62 25.73
CA PRO A 220 -16.45 20.04 26.02
C PRO A 220 -16.89 20.37 27.45
N ASP A 221 -16.20 21.31 28.11
CA ASP A 221 -16.54 21.74 29.48
C ASP A 221 -17.98 22.26 29.57
N VAL A 222 -18.39 23.04 28.57
CA VAL A 222 -19.73 23.61 28.45
C VAL A 222 -20.59 22.69 27.58
N GLY A 223 -21.74 22.27 28.11
CA GLY A 223 -22.69 21.45 27.36
C GLY A 223 -22.38 19.95 27.33
N SER A 224 -21.37 19.46 28.07
CA SER A 224 -21.01 18.03 28.22
C SER A 224 -22.23 17.11 28.43
N ALA A 225 -23.16 17.51 29.30
CA ALA A 225 -24.39 16.78 29.55
C ALA A 225 -25.29 16.67 28.31
N ALA A 226 -25.49 17.76 27.56
CA ALA A 226 -26.29 17.75 26.32
C ALA A 226 -25.60 17.01 25.16
N ALA A 227 -24.26 16.96 25.17
CA ALA A 227 -23.48 16.18 24.22
C ALA A 227 -23.63 14.67 24.45
N THR A 228 -23.81 14.26 25.71
CA THR A 228 -23.90 12.85 26.15
C THR A 228 -25.34 12.33 26.25
N TYR A 229 -26.29 13.19 26.62
CA TYR A 229 -27.68 12.85 26.91
C TYR A 229 -28.66 13.67 26.06
N VAL A 230 -29.83 13.10 25.81
CA VAL A 230 -30.99 13.78 25.21
C VAL A 230 -31.84 14.34 26.35
N GLY A 231 -32.30 15.59 26.25
CA GLY A 231 -33.10 16.22 27.30
C GLY A 231 -34.56 15.78 27.28
N ASP A 232 -35.14 15.50 28.46
CA ASP A 232 -36.53 15.02 28.62
C ASP A 232 -37.58 16.15 28.71
N GLY A 233 -37.25 17.36 28.25
CA GLY A 233 -38.19 18.48 28.19
C GLY A 233 -39.15 18.34 27.01
N GLY A 234 -40.46 18.39 27.27
CA GLY A 234 -41.56 18.19 26.28
C GLY A 234 -41.68 19.21 25.14
N GLY A 235 -40.62 19.96 24.83
CA GLY A 235 -40.45 20.84 23.68
C GLY A 235 -38.97 21.16 23.38
N GLY A 236 -38.03 20.40 23.97
CA GLY A 236 -36.59 20.61 23.85
C GLY A 236 -35.98 19.82 22.71
N ASP A 237 -34.95 20.40 22.08
CA ASP A 237 -34.35 19.88 20.86
C ASP A 237 -33.67 18.50 21.08
N ARG A 238 -33.94 17.53 20.19
CA ARG A 238 -33.31 16.20 20.21
C ARG A 238 -31.95 16.18 19.54
N HIS A 239 -31.58 17.23 18.80
CA HIS A 239 -30.29 17.32 18.12
C HIS A 239 -29.11 17.45 19.11
N PRO A 240 -27.85 17.20 18.67
CA PRO A 240 -26.67 17.48 19.49
C PRO A 240 -26.54 18.99 19.76
N PRO A 241 -25.93 19.40 20.89
CA PRO A 241 -25.77 20.81 21.23
C PRO A 241 -24.93 21.54 20.18
N ARG A 242 -25.40 22.72 19.76
CA ARG A 242 -24.65 23.66 18.92
C ARG A 242 -23.71 24.50 19.79
N MET A 243 -22.44 24.63 19.40
CA MET A 243 -21.44 25.44 20.10
C MET A 243 -20.35 25.95 19.14
N SER A 244 -19.41 26.75 19.64
CA SER A 244 -18.27 27.23 18.85
C SER A 244 -17.27 26.09 18.55
N ALA A 245 -16.51 26.21 17.46
CA ALA A 245 -15.44 25.27 17.12
C ALA A 245 -14.38 25.18 18.22
N ALA A 246 -14.04 26.32 18.83
CA ALA A 246 -13.06 26.41 19.91
C ALA A 246 -13.53 25.67 21.17
N ASP A 247 -14.78 25.86 21.58
CA ASP A 247 -15.34 25.16 22.75
C ASP A 247 -15.53 23.66 22.49
N ALA A 248 -16.01 23.30 21.29
CA ALA A 248 -16.26 21.92 20.91
C ALA A 248 -14.99 21.05 20.89
N THR A 249 -13.83 21.66 20.58
CA THR A 249 -12.53 20.96 20.43
C THR A 249 -11.54 21.24 21.57
N ARG A 250 -11.96 22.01 22.58
CA ARG A 250 -11.10 22.45 23.70
C ARG A 250 -10.34 21.30 24.36
N ASN A 251 -11.03 20.20 24.62
CA ASN A 251 -10.50 19.02 25.31
C ASN A 251 -10.06 17.89 24.34
N CYS A 252 -10.08 18.12 23.03
CA CYS A 252 -9.58 17.17 22.05
C CYS A 252 -8.05 17.21 21.99
N GLY A 253 -7.36 16.16 22.45
CA GLY A 253 -5.90 16.02 22.27
C GLY A 253 -5.48 15.69 20.83
N GLY A 254 -6.40 15.12 20.05
CA GLY A 254 -6.28 14.96 18.61
C GLY A 254 -7.66 15.03 17.94
N LEU A 255 -7.68 15.41 16.67
CA LEU A 255 -8.90 15.60 15.89
C LEU A 255 -8.71 15.02 14.48
N ASN A 256 -9.58 14.08 14.12
CA ASN A 256 -9.65 13.47 12.79
C ASN A 256 -10.83 14.08 12.02
N VAL A 257 -10.59 14.55 10.80
CA VAL A 257 -11.56 15.26 9.97
C VAL A 257 -11.72 14.58 8.62
N ILE A 258 -12.98 14.35 8.27
CA ILE A 258 -13.41 13.71 7.01
C ILE A 258 -14.23 14.74 6.24
N TYR A 259 -13.77 15.10 5.05
CA TYR A 259 -14.57 15.85 4.08
C TYR A 259 -15.47 14.88 3.32
N THR A 260 -16.77 15.11 3.36
CA THR A 260 -17.76 14.28 2.67
C THR A 260 -18.95 15.14 2.25
N GLU A 261 -19.61 14.78 1.15
CA GLU A 261 -20.89 15.39 0.80
C GLU A 261 -21.94 14.94 1.84
N THR A 262 -22.67 15.89 2.42
CA THR A 262 -23.64 15.58 3.49
C THR A 262 -25.08 15.53 2.98
N HIS A 263 -25.38 16.04 1.77
CA HIS A 263 -26.75 16.16 1.29
C HIS A 263 -26.91 16.24 -0.25
N ASP A 264 -26.62 15.15 -0.98
CA ASP A 264 -27.21 14.96 -2.33
C ASP A 264 -28.60 14.31 -2.21
N ALA A 265 -29.65 15.05 -2.62
CA ALA A 265 -31.04 14.60 -2.58
C ALA A 265 -31.34 13.44 -3.56
N GLY A 266 -30.44 13.11 -4.49
CA GLY A 266 -30.54 11.97 -5.40
C GLY A 266 -29.80 10.70 -4.96
N LEU A 267 -28.92 10.78 -3.96
CA LEU A 267 -28.01 9.69 -3.58
C LEU A 267 -28.36 9.11 -2.20
N HIS A 268 -28.59 7.80 -2.13
CA HIS A 268 -28.73 7.08 -0.87
C HIS A 268 -27.36 6.82 -0.22
N GLN A 269 -26.69 7.89 0.20
CA GLN A 269 -25.35 7.86 0.78
C GLN A 269 -25.37 7.43 2.25
N CYS A 270 -24.35 6.68 2.67
CA CYS A 270 -24.08 6.33 4.06
C CYS A 270 -22.58 6.52 4.35
N THR A 271 -22.24 7.00 5.54
CA THR A 271 -20.86 7.11 6.02
C THR A 271 -20.59 6.05 7.08
N ALA A 272 -19.52 5.28 6.92
CA ALA A 272 -19.11 4.26 7.89
C ALA A 272 -17.87 4.70 8.66
N VAL A 273 -17.94 4.66 10.00
CA VAL A 273 -16.78 4.81 10.88
C VAL A 273 -16.41 3.43 11.38
N VAL A 274 -15.32 2.87 10.87
CA VAL A 274 -14.84 1.53 11.22
C VAL A 274 -13.70 1.66 12.22
N GLY A 275 -13.87 1.10 13.42
CA GLY A 275 -12.81 1.05 14.43
C GLY A 275 -11.69 0.10 14.00
N ASN A 276 -10.59 0.67 13.50
CA ASN A 276 -9.38 -0.03 13.07
C ASN A 276 -8.22 0.99 13.03
N PHE A 277 -7.08 0.64 12.43
CA PHE A 277 -6.04 1.61 12.09
C PHE A 277 -6.57 2.73 11.16
N GLU A 278 -5.99 3.92 11.28
CA GLU A 278 -6.35 5.09 10.48
C GLU A 278 -5.95 4.90 9.00
N SER A 279 -6.82 5.32 8.08
CA SER A 279 -6.59 5.30 6.61
C SER A 279 -5.76 6.52 6.16
N TYR A 280 -5.19 6.48 4.95
CA TYR A 280 -4.34 7.57 4.42
C TYR A 280 -5.11 8.84 4.04
N HIS A 281 -6.45 8.80 4.03
CA HIS A 281 -7.33 9.87 3.54
C HIS A 281 -7.99 10.73 4.62
N VAL A 282 -7.62 10.54 5.89
CA VAL A 282 -8.20 11.27 7.02
C VAL A 282 -7.25 12.39 7.45
N GLN A 283 -7.74 13.62 7.41
CA GLN A 283 -6.99 14.79 7.86
C GLN A 283 -6.88 14.78 9.38
N ARG A 284 -5.70 15.06 9.94
CA ARG A 284 -5.40 14.86 11.37
C ARG A 284 -4.70 16.06 12.00
N TRP A 285 -5.13 16.38 13.23
CA TRP A 285 -4.53 17.41 14.08
C TRP A 285 -4.17 16.80 15.42
N LEU A 286 -3.07 17.27 16.02
CA LEU A 286 -2.64 16.90 17.36
C LEU A 286 -2.26 18.16 18.15
N ARG A 287 -2.42 18.12 19.48
CA ARG A 287 -1.88 19.14 20.37
C ARG A 287 -0.44 18.77 20.73
N MET A 288 0.51 19.39 20.06
CA MET A 288 1.96 19.18 20.26
C MET A 288 2.71 20.49 20.05
N ASP A 289 3.94 20.54 20.54
CA ASP A 289 4.91 21.59 20.24
C ASP A 289 5.11 21.70 18.70
N PRO A 290 4.94 22.90 18.10
CA PRO A 290 5.08 23.11 16.66
C PRO A 290 6.54 23.14 16.17
N GLU A 291 7.53 23.28 17.06
CA GLU A 291 8.97 23.28 16.70
C GLU A 291 9.61 21.91 16.95
N THR A 292 9.36 21.31 18.12
CA THR A 292 10.04 20.06 18.52
C THR A 292 9.25 18.79 18.21
N HIS A 293 7.92 18.89 18.07
CA HIS A 293 6.99 17.77 17.91
C HIS A 293 7.12 16.63 18.95
N ALA A 294 7.80 16.85 20.08
CA ALA A 294 8.37 15.78 20.90
C ALA A 294 7.35 14.83 21.55
N ARG A 295 6.14 15.30 21.89
CA ARG A 295 5.05 14.47 22.42
C ARG A 295 3.71 15.20 22.31
N LEU A 296 2.61 14.43 22.34
CA LEU A 296 1.28 14.98 22.59
C LEU A 296 1.18 15.61 23.99
N ASP A 297 0.82 16.89 24.02
CA ASP A 297 0.56 17.71 25.20
C ASP A 297 -0.64 18.61 24.93
N THR A 298 -1.71 18.42 25.71
CA THR A 298 -3.00 19.13 25.54
C THR A 298 -2.96 20.62 25.83
N THR A 299 -1.87 21.16 26.36
CA THR A 299 -1.71 22.61 26.59
C THR A 299 -1.44 23.39 25.30
N TYR A 300 -0.88 22.74 24.28
CA TYR A 300 -0.64 23.33 22.96
C TYR A 300 -1.93 23.45 22.13
N PRO A 301 -1.99 24.39 21.15
CA PRO A 301 -3.07 24.40 20.16
C PRO A 301 -3.08 23.10 19.35
N LEU A 302 -4.24 22.77 18.76
CA LEU A 302 -4.29 21.75 17.71
C LEU A 302 -3.54 22.29 16.48
N THR A 303 -2.56 21.53 16.00
CA THR A 303 -1.73 21.83 14.83
C THR A 303 -1.97 20.75 13.77
N PRO A 304 -2.01 21.05 12.46
CA PRO A 304 -2.18 20.02 11.44
C PRO A 304 -0.91 19.17 11.37
N VAL A 305 -1.05 17.85 11.28
CA VAL A 305 0.09 16.93 11.29
C VAL A 305 -0.01 15.90 10.16
N GLY A 306 1.14 15.45 9.67
CA GLY A 306 1.21 14.27 8.81
C GLY A 306 0.78 13.01 9.59
N ARG A 307 0.13 12.05 8.92
CA ARG A 307 -0.28 10.78 9.55
C ARG A 307 0.88 10.01 10.19
N GLY A 308 2.11 10.18 9.68
CA GLY A 308 3.30 9.52 10.22
C GLY A 308 3.69 9.96 11.63
N LEU A 309 3.24 11.15 12.05
CA LEU A 309 3.57 11.74 13.34
C LEU A 309 2.70 11.16 14.46
N GLN A 310 3.35 10.37 15.31
CA GLN A 310 2.74 9.65 16.41
C GLN A 310 2.66 10.51 17.69
N THR A 311 1.84 10.09 18.65
CA THR A 311 1.65 10.81 19.92
C THR A 311 2.88 10.79 20.85
N ASN A 312 3.91 10.02 20.51
CA ASN A 312 5.23 9.98 21.13
C ASN A 312 6.28 10.83 20.39
N GLY A 313 5.86 11.63 19.40
CA GLY A 313 6.71 12.51 18.61
C GLY A 313 7.51 11.87 17.48
N GLN A 314 7.46 10.54 17.31
CA GLN A 314 8.11 9.89 16.17
C GLN A 314 7.31 10.16 14.87
N ASP A 315 7.94 10.74 13.86
CA ASP A 315 7.42 10.73 12.49
C ASP A 315 8.02 9.57 11.68
N LYS A 316 7.17 8.72 11.12
CA LYS A 316 7.58 7.63 10.22
C LYS A 316 7.28 7.92 8.74
N PHE A 317 6.73 9.09 8.41
CA PHE A 317 6.36 9.53 7.05
C PHE A 317 6.73 11.00 6.79
N SER A 318 7.84 11.47 7.37
CA SER A 318 8.39 12.80 7.12
C SER A 318 8.72 13.00 5.63
N ALA A 319 8.48 14.20 5.10
CA ALA A 319 8.78 14.53 3.71
C ALA A 319 10.27 14.31 3.38
N PRO A 320 10.63 13.74 2.21
CA PRO A 320 12.03 13.55 1.83
C PRO A 320 12.72 14.90 1.60
N GLY A 321 13.91 15.09 2.18
CA GLY A 321 14.78 16.21 1.86
C GLY A 321 15.54 16.04 0.53
N ASP A 322 16.10 17.14 0.03
CA ASP A 322 16.75 17.26 -1.30
C ASP A 322 17.71 16.11 -1.67
N THR A 323 18.47 15.57 -0.71
CA THR A 323 19.38 14.43 -0.95
C THR A 323 18.67 13.19 -1.50
N HIS A 324 17.45 12.90 -1.03
CA HIS A 324 16.64 11.79 -1.53
C HIS A 324 16.05 12.10 -2.90
N ALA A 325 15.59 13.34 -3.10
CA ALA A 325 15.03 13.81 -4.37
C ALA A 325 16.07 13.75 -5.51
N LEU A 326 17.28 14.30 -5.28
CA LEU A 326 18.39 14.27 -6.25
C LEU A 326 18.79 12.82 -6.59
N ARG A 327 18.90 11.94 -5.58
CA ARG A 327 19.22 10.53 -5.81
C ARG A 327 18.11 9.81 -6.58
N SER A 328 16.84 10.11 -6.32
CA SER A 328 15.73 9.55 -7.10
C SER A 328 15.70 10.08 -8.53
N GLN A 329 16.14 11.31 -8.78
CA GLN A 329 16.27 11.87 -10.13
C GLN A 329 17.35 11.13 -10.93
N GLU A 330 18.54 10.92 -10.38
CA GLU A 330 19.65 10.17 -11.00
C GLU A 330 19.24 8.73 -11.37
N LEU A 331 18.52 8.04 -10.47
CA LEU A 331 17.97 6.71 -10.71
C LEU A 331 16.90 6.70 -11.83
N LEU A 332 16.08 7.75 -11.93
CA LEU A 332 15.07 7.91 -12.99
C LEU A 332 15.70 8.28 -14.34
N GLU A 333 16.71 9.15 -14.37
CA GLU A 333 17.47 9.48 -15.59
C GLU A 333 18.13 8.24 -16.20
N THR A 334 18.76 7.42 -15.35
CA THR A 334 19.33 6.12 -15.75
C THR A 334 18.24 5.17 -16.27
N TYR A 335 17.14 5.00 -15.52
CA TYR A 335 16.02 4.16 -15.94
C TYR A 335 15.44 4.61 -17.30
N PHE A 336 15.17 5.90 -17.50
CA PHE A 336 14.52 6.42 -18.71
C PHE A 336 15.45 6.40 -19.93
N SER A 337 16.74 6.69 -19.76
CA SER A 337 17.73 6.64 -20.85
C SER A 337 17.98 5.22 -21.36
N ARG A 338 17.86 4.20 -20.50
CA ARG A 338 18.00 2.78 -20.86
C ARG A 338 16.69 2.11 -21.32
N LEU A 339 15.53 2.60 -20.87
CA LEU A 339 14.21 1.96 -20.98
C LEU A 339 13.90 1.29 -22.34
N GLY A 340 14.22 1.94 -23.46
CA GLY A 340 13.97 1.39 -24.79
C GLY A 340 14.73 0.07 -25.04
N GLU A 341 16.04 0.08 -24.76
CA GLU A 341 16.91 -1.08 -24.91
C GLU A 341 16.60 -2.16 -23.86
N THR A 342 16.35 -1.75 -22.60
CA THR A 342 15.95 -2.66 -21.52
C THR A 342 14.69 -3.44 -21.91
N MET A 343 13.66 -2.77 -22.45
CA MET A 343 12.43 -3.44 -22.91
C MET A 343 12.67 -4.34 -24.13
N GLU A 344 13.54 -3.95 -25.07
CA GLU A 344 13.88 -4.78 -26.24
C GLU A 344 14.58 -6.08 -25.82
N ARG A 345 15.55 -6.02 -24.91
CA ARG A 345 16.28 -7.17 -24.37
C ARG A 345 15.42 -8.05 -23.47
N LEU A 346 14.60 -7.44 -22.61
CA LEU A 346 13.75 -8.13 -21.63
C LEU A 346 12.50 -8.77 -22.27
N GLY A 347 11.93 -8.12 -23.29
CA GLY A 347 10.66 -8.51 -23.92
C GLY A 347 10.57 -9.98 -24.37
N PRO A 348 11.56 -10.53 -25.09
CA PRO A 348 11.59 -11.94 -25.49
C PRO A 348 11.59 -12.91 -24.29
N ILE A 349 12.32 -12.56 -23.23
CA ILE A 349 12.44 -13.39 -22.01
C ILE A 349 11.12 -13.37 -21.22
N ALA A 350 10.57 -12.18 -20.99
CA ALA A 350 9.27 -12.01 -20.34
C ALA A 350 8.13 -12.69 -21.11
N LYS A 351 8.20 -12.69 -22.46
CA LYS A 351 7.24 -13.40 -23.32
C LYS A 351 7.34 -14.92 -23.17
N ALA A 352 8.55 -15.47 -23.08
CA ALA A 352 8.75 -16.90 -22.83
C ALA A 352 8.17 -17.30 -21.46
N CYS A 353 8.47 -16.51 -20.41
CA CYS A 353 7.95 -16.75 -19.06
C CYS A 353 6.42 -16.62 -18.98
N GLY A 354 5.84 -15.58 -19.61
CA GLY A 354 4.41 -15.33 -19.58
C GLY A 354 3.57 -16.49 -20.14
N GLY A 355 4.06 -17.15 -21.20
CA GLY A 355 3.43 -18.33 -21.77
C GLY A 355 1.94 -18.12 -22.14
N SER A 356 1.12 -19.15 -21.93
CA SER A 356 -0.32 -19.12 -22.27
C SER A 356 -1.23 -18.47 -21.22
N ASP A 357 -0.77 -18.32 -19.98
CA ASP A 357 -1.53 -17.74 -18.85
C ASP A 357 -1.17 -16.28 -18.54
N ASN A 358 -0.29 -15.69 -19.36
CA ASN A 358 0.18 -14.30 -19.26
C ASN A 358 0.91 -13.96 -17.93
N THR A 359 1.30 -14.95 -17.12
CA THR A 359 1.91 -14.73 -15.81
C THR A 359 3.41 -14.97 -15.82
N VAL A 360 4.17 -13.98 -15.36
CA VAL A 360 5.62 -14.08 -15.09
C VAL A 360 5.83 -14.15 -13.57
N ILE A 361 6.68 -15.07 -13.11
CA ILE A 361 7.10 -15.13 -11.71
C ILE A 361 8.41 -14.35 -11.58
N VAL A 362 8.37 -13.21 -10.89
CA VAL A 362 9.50 -12.27 -10.78
C VAL A 362 10.20 -12.46 -9.45
N MET A 363 11.52 -12.61 -9.51
CA MET A 363 12.42 -12.63 -8.36
C MET A 363 13.54 -11.62 -8.56
N VAL A 364 14.04 -11.00 -7.48
CA VAL A 364 15.20 -10.10 -7.51
C VAL A 364 16.22 -10.61 -6.52
N CYS A 365 17.49 -10.73 -6.94
CA CYS A 365 18.55 -11.28 -6.10
C CYS A 365 19.89 -10.61 -6.38
N ASN A 366 20.67 -10.41 -5.32
CA ASN A 366 22.11 -10.12 -5.35
C ASN A 366 22.91 -11.34 -4.88
N THR A 367 24.23 -11.34 -5.11
CA THR A 367 25.10 -12.49 -4.80
C THR A 367 25.05 -12.86 -3.32
N GLY A 368 24.97 -11.88 -2.42
CA GLY A 368 24.84 -12.09 -0.98
C GLY A 368 23.61 -12.92 -0.59
N GLN A 369 22.49 -12.80 -1.28
CA GLN A 369 21.27 -13.59 -1.00
C GLN A 369 21.19 -14.92 -1.78
N VAL A 370 22.20 -15.27 -2.60
CA VAL A 370 22.07 -16.37 -3.58
C VAL A 370 21.91 -17.76 -2.95
N ASP A 371 22.38 -17.96 -1.71
CA ASP A 371 22.16 -19.17 -0.92
C ASP A 371 20.65 -19.52 -0.82
N LEU A 372 19.81 -18.49 -0.68
CA LEU A 372 18.35 -18.58 -0.59
C LEU A 372 17.71 -18.83 -1.97
N LEU A 373 18.22 -18.19 -3.03
CA LEU A 373 17.77 -18.47 -4.40
C LEU A 373 18.02 -19.94 -4.75
N ILE A 374 19.24 -20.45 -4.51
CA ILE A 374 19.56 -21.87 -4.72
C ILE A 374 18.62 -22.74 -3.89
N ASN A 375 18.37 -22.38 -2.62
CA ASN A 375 17.45 -23.13 -1.77
C ASN A 375 16.03 -23.21 -2.33
N PHE A 376 15.44 -22.08 -2.72
CA PHE A 376 14.10 -22.04 -3.30
C PHE A 376 14.01 -22.96 -4.53
N ILE A 377 14.99 -22.89 -5.44
CA ILE A 377 15.00 -23.66 -6.68
C ILE A 377 15.18 -25.16 -6.42
N CYS A 378 16.12 -25.55 -5.56
CA CYS A 378 16.32 -26.95 -5.16
C CYS A 378 15.08 -27.51 -4.43
N SER A 379 14.51 -26.74 -3.49
CA SER A 379 13.31 -27.07 -2.72
C SER A 379 12.07 -27.25 -3.60
N ALA A 380 11.88 -26.38 -4.58
CA ALA A 380 10.78 -26.44 -5.54
C ALA A 380 10.94 -27.62 -6.52
N ARG A 381 12.16 -27.88 -7.01
CA ARG A 381 12.46 -29.04 -7.87
C ARG A 381 12.23 -30.37 -7.11
N ALA A 382 12.71 -30.48 -5.87
CA ALA A 382 12.48 -31.65 -5.01
C ALA A 382 10.99 -31.91 -4.74
N ARG A 383 10.16 -30.85 -4.67
CA ARG A 383 8.70 -30.93 -4.49
C ARG A 383 7.91 -31.07 -5.81
N GLY A 384 8.58 -31.30 -6.94
CA GLY A 384 7.94 -31.54 -8.23
C GLY A 384 7.45 -30.29 -8.98
N PHE A 385 7.83 -29.08 -8.53
CA PHE A 385 7.48 -27.81 -9.19
C PHE A 385 8.52 -27.36 -10.22
N GLY A 386 9.51 -28.21 -10.56
CA GLY A 386 10.62 -27.89 -11.46
C GLY A 386 10.20 -27.26 -12.78
N ASN A 387 9.23 -27.87 -13.49
CA ASN A 387 8.73 -27.34 -14.76
C ASN A 387 8.18 -25.90 -14.63
N ILE A 388 7.45 -25.60 -13.55
CA ILE A 388 6.89 -24.25 -13.30
C ILE A 388 8.04 -23.27 -13.05
N VAL A 389 9.02 -23.67 -12.24
CA VAL A 389 10.19 -22.84 -11.96
C VAL A 389 10.98 -22.54 -13.23
N ASP A 390 11.29 -23.58 -14.01
CA ASP A 390 12.08 -23.49 -15.23
C ASP A 390 11.40 -22.66 -16.34
N GLU A 391 10.06 -22.81 -16.48
CA GLU A 391 9.29 -22.09 -17.49
C GLU A 391 8.93 -20.66 -17.07
N LYS A 392 8.56 -20.43 -15.79
CA LYS A 392 7.88 -19.19 -15.36
C LYS A 392 8.74 -18.21 -14.57
N VAL A 393 9.81 -18.68 -13.91
CA VAL A 393 10.65 -17.82 -13.07
C VAL A 393 11.60 -17.01 -13.93
N LEU A 394 11.55 -15.70 -13.74
CA LEU A 394 12.49 -14.71 -14.26
C LEU A 394 13.22 -14.07 -13.07
N VAL A 395 14.50 -14.39 -12.95
CA VAL A 395 15.41 -13.77 -11.97
C VAL A 395 15.96 -12.49 -12.58
N PHE A 396 15.62 -11.34 -11.99
CA PHE A 396 16.38 -10.12 -12.19
C PHE A 396 17.62 -10.19 -11.28
N ALA A 397 18.75 -10.47 -11.91
CA ALA A 397 20.05 -10.36 -11.27
C ALA A 397 20.37 -8.87 -11.09
N THR A 398 20.92 -8.50 -9.93
CA THR A 398 21.46 -7.16 -9.71
C THR A 398 22.98 -7.09 -9.85
N ASP A 399 23.64 -8.22 -10.09
CA ASP A 399 25.08 -8.35 -10.32
C ASP A 399 25.41 -9.56 -11.22
N GLU A 400 26.64 -9.63 -11.73
CA GLU A 400 27.07 -10.74 -12.60
C GLU A 400 27.05 -12.12 -11.91
N GLY A 401 27.28 -12.18 -10.60
CA GLY A 401 27.35 -13.44 -9.87
C GLY A 401 26.00 -14.16 -9.86
N VAL A 402 24.92 -13.41 -9.60
CA VAL A 402 23.55 -13.93 -9.72
C VAL A 402 23.20 -14.28 -11.15
N LEU A 403 23.60 -13.48 -12.14
CA LEU A 403 23.35 -13.80 -13.54
C LEU A 403 23.95 -15.16 -13.92
N LYS A 404 25.22 -15.40 -13.56
CA LYS A 404 25.94 -16.66 -13.80
C LYS A 404 25.29 -17.83 -13.07
N ILE A 405 24.88 -17.66 -11.81
CA ILE A 405 24.21 -18.72 -11.03
C ILE A 405 22.82 -19.03 -11.59
N ALA A 406 22.00 -18.02 -11.91
CA ALA A 406 20.66 -18.24 -12.46
C ALA A 406 20.72 -18.94 -13.83
N GLN A 407 21.68 -18.58 -14.69
CA GLN A 407 21.96 -19.28 -15.94
C GLN A 407 22.47 -20.71 -15.71
N SER A 408 23.34 -20.93 -14.72
CA SER A 408 23.85 -22.26 -14.38
C SER A 408 22.78 -23.17 -13.78
N LEU A 409 21.80 -22.61 -13.06
CA LEU A 409 20.56 -23.28 -12.63
C LEU A 409 19.60 -23.53 -13.81
N GLY A 410 19.84 -22.96 -14.99
CA GLY A 410 18.97 -23.05 -16.17
C GLY A 410 17.65 -22.31 -16.01
N LEU A 411 17.66 -21.16 -15.33
CA LEU A 411 16.51 -20.26 -15.17
C LEU A 411 16.53 -19.15 -16.22
N ASN A 412 15.37 -18.54 -16.45
CA ASN A 412 15.32 -17.27 -17.17
C ASN A 412 15.93 -16.19 -16.26
N ALA A 413 16.90 -15.45 -16.80
CA ALA A 413 17.61 -14.42 -16.05
C ALA A 413 17.76 -13.16 -16.89
N PHE A 414 17.64 -12.00 -16.25
CA PHE A 414 17.88 -10.70 -16.86
C PHE A 414 18.79 -9.86 -15.98
N TYR A 415 19.72 -9.14 -16.62
CA TYR A 415 20.62 -8.18 -16.00
C TYR A 415 20.73 -6.97 -16.94
N ASP A 416 20.63 -5.78 -16.36
CA ASP A 416 20.89 -4.50 -17.01
C ASP A 416 21.91 -3.76 -16.15
N GLU A 417 23.16 -3.80 -16.60
CA GLU A 417 24.34 -3.35 -15.86
C GLU A 417 24.25 -1.87 -15.45
N GLU A 418 23.69 -1.00 -16.30
CA GLU A 418 23.57 0.42 -15.96
C GLU A 418 22.41 0.68 -14.99
N ILE A 419 21.27 -0.02 -15.12
CA ILE A 419 20.14 0.12 -14.17
C ILE A 419 20.50 -0.41 -12.77
N PHE A 420 21.33 -1.45 -12.68
CA PHE A 420 21.70 -2.09 -11.41
C PHE A 420 23.14 -1.80 -10.95
N LYS A 421 23.86 -0.88 -11.61
CA LYS A 421 25.28 -0.55 -11.38
C LYS A 421 25.67 -0.32 -9.93
N ASP A 422 24.84 0.43 -9.21
CA ASP A 422 25.05 0.79 -7.80
C ASP A 422 24.36 -0.18 -6.83
N MET A 423 23.93 -1.36 -7.28
CA MET A 423 23.36 -2.38 -6.41
C MET A 423 24.47 -3.11 -5.64
N PRO A 424 24.29 -3.34 -4.34
CA PRO A 424 25.28 -4.03 -3.51
C PRO A 424 25.32 -5.53 -3.85
N GLU A 425 26.51 -6.08 -4.04
CA GLU A 425 26.69 -7.53 -4.26
C GLU A 425 26.52 -8.36 -2.98
N HIS A 426 26.59 -7.75 -1.79
CA HIS A 426 26.52 -8.42 -0.48
C HIS A 426 25.14 -8.31 0.17
N GLU A 427 24.84 -9.20 1.13
CA GLU A 427 23.57 -9.17 1.85
C GLU A 427 23.41 -7.97 2.80
N ALA A 428 22.16 -7.54 3.00
CA ALA A 428 21.83 -6.62 4.08
C ALA A 428 22.15 -7.25 5.44
N ARG A 429 22.77 -6.46 6.33
CA ARG A 429 23.07 -6.83 7.72
C ARG A 429 21.81 -6.83 8.57
N VAL A 430 20.91 -5.86 8.33
CA VAL A 430 19.62 -5.72 9.02
C VAL A 430 18.54 -5.17 8.07
N TYR A 431 17.26 -5.36 8.43
CA TYR A 431 16.15 -4.76 7.69
C TYR A 431 16.23 -3.22 7.73
N GLY A 432 16.13 -2.57 6.56
CA GLY A 432 16.16 -1.12 6.44
C GLY A 432 17.56 -0.49 6.39
N ASP A 433 18.64 -1.28 6.32
CA ASP A 433 19.98 -0.71 6.08
C ASP A 433 20.15 -0.19 4.64
N ARG A 434 21.26 0.52 4.38
CA ARG A 434 21.56 1.11 3.06
C ARG A 434 21.53 0.09 1.92
N THR A 435 22.02 -1.13 2.19
CA THR A 435 22.09 -2.24 1.24
C THR A 435 20.69 -2.76 0.91
N PHE A 436 19.85 -2.94 1.93
CA PHE A 436 18.43 -3.24 1.79
C PHE A 436 17.70 -2.15 0.97
N THR A 437 17.88 -0.87 1.32
CA THR A 437 17.22 0.27 0.66
C THR A 437 17.56 0.37 -0.83
N GLN A 438 18.80 0.09 -1.24
CA GLN A 438 19.16 0.00 -2.66
C GLN A 438 18.40 -1.12 -3.37
N MET A 439 18.37 -2.32 -2.80
CA MET A 439 17.61 -3.45 -3.36
C MET A 439 16.10 -3.19 -3.47
N MET A 440 15.53 -2.28 -2.66
CA MET A 440 14.12 -1.90 -2.79
C MET A 440 13.82 -1.19 -4.11
N TYR A 441 14.74 -0.39 -4.64
CA TYR A 441 14.57 0.24 -5.97
C TYR A 441 14.53 -0.82 -7.08
N ALA A 442 15.40 -1.83 -7.01
CA ALA A 442 15.38 -2.96 -7.94
C ALA A 442 14.03 -3.71 -7.90
N LYS A 443 13.45 -3.95 -6.73
CA LYS A 443 12.09 -4.53 -6.61
C LYS A 443 11.01 -3.69 -7.28
N VAL A 444 11.08 -2.36 -7.16
CA VAL A 444 10.13 -1.43 -7.82
C VAL A 444 10.28 -1.45 -9.34
N VAL A 445 11.50 -1.29 -9.86
CA VAL A 445 11.79 -1.25 -11.30
C VAL A 445 11.36 -2.54 -12.00
N THR A 446 11.70 -3.69 -11.43
CA THR A 446 11.48 -5.00 -12.08
C THR A 446 10.00 -5.33 -12.23
N VAL A 447 9.19 -5.11 -11.18
CA VAL A 447 7.73 -5.31 -11.25
C VAL A 447 7.06 -4.27 -12.15
N GLN A 448 7.53 -3.02 -12.12
CA GLN A 448 7.05 -1.98 -13.03
C GLN A 448 7.28 -2.36 -14.49
N LEU A 449 8.47 -2.85 -14.85
CA LEU A 449 8.82 -3.20 -16.23
C LEU A 449 7.95 -4.35 -16.76
N ILE A 450 7.81 -5.42 -15.98
CA ILE A 450 6.98 -6.58 -16.38
C ILE A 450 5.48 -6.18 -16.48
N ASN A 451 4.96 -5.41 -15.52
CA ASN A 451 3.56 -4.97 -15.57
C ASN A 451 3.32 -3.94 -16.70
N ARG A 452 4.30 -3.09 -17.01
CA ARG A 452 4.27 -2.16 -18.16
C ARG A 452 4.13 -2.91 -19.49
N MET A 453 4.85 -4.03 -19.66
CA MET A 453 4.83 -4.84 -20.88
C MET A 453 3.55 -5.66 -21.10
N GLY A 454 2.63 -5.72 -20.13
CA GLY A 454 1.33 -6.37 -20.30
C GLY A 454 1.14 -7.69 -19.56
N TYR A 455 2.12 -8.14 -18.77
CA TYR A 455 2.05 -9.41 -18.04
C TYR A 455 1.43 -9.26 -16.65
N ASP A 456 0.75 -10.33 -16.20
CA ASP A 456 0.46 -10.57 -14.79
C ASP A 456 1.78 -10.90 -14.07
N VAL A 457 1.92 -10.44 -12.82
CA VAL A 457 3.16 -10.60 -12.05
C VAL A 457 2.86 -11.36 -10.77
N LEU A 458 3.49 -12.52 -10.58
CA LEU A 458 3.71 -13.08 -9.25
C LEU A 458 5.08 -12.63 -8.77
N PHE A 459 5.14 -11.60 -7.94
CA PHE A 459 6.40 -11.19 -7.31
C PHE A 459 6.66 -12.06 -6.07
N GLN A 460 7.89 -12.54 -5.93
CA GLN A 460 8.35 -13.17 -4.71
C GLN A 460 9.83 -12.89 -4.39
N ASP A 461 10.14 -12.83 -3.10
CA ASP A 461 11.51 -12.84 -2.62
C ASP A 461 12.12 -14.26 -2.69
N VAL A 462 13.44 -14.35 -2.54
CA VAL A 462 14.21 -15.62 -2.60
C VAL A 462 14.11 -16.46 -1.33
N ASP A 463 13.68 -15.89 -0.22
CA ASP A 463 13.57 -16.53 1.11
C ASP A 463 12.20 -17.17 1.33
N MET A 464 11.78 -17.99 0.37
CA MET A 464 10.54 -18.75 0.46
C MET A 464 10.70 -20.20 0.01
N VAL A 465 9.69 -21.01 0.32
CA VAL A 465 9.50 -22.36 -0.25
C VAL A 465 8.03 -22.58 -0.60
N TRP A 466 7.76 -23.36 -1.64
CA TRP A 466 6.39 -23.73 -2.03
C TRP A 466 6.04 -25.14 -1.53
N TYR A 467 4.80 -25.32 -1.09
CA TYR A 467 4.19 -26.62 -0.79
C TYR A 467 3.12 -27.01 -1.84
N LYS A 468 2.59 -26.03 -2.57
CA LYS A 468 1.66 -26.19 -3.69
C LYS A 468 2.02 -25.18 -4.78
N ASN A 469 1.58 -25.42 -6.02
CA ASN A 469 1.67 -24.44 -7.09
C ASN A 469 0.86 -23.16 -6.73
N PRO A 470 1.48 -21.99 -6.50
CA PRO A 470 0.76 -20.77 -6.13
C PRO A 470 -0.13 -20.23 -7.27
N LEU A 471 0.22 -20.46 -8.54
CA LEU A 471 -0.58 -20.00 -9.68
C LEU A 471 -1.97 -20.64 -9.70
N SER A 472 -2.11 -21.87 -9.21
CA SER A 472 -3.42 -22.55 -9.11
C SER A 472 -4.42 -21.79 -8.20
N PHE A 473 -3.94 -21.03 -7.22
CA PHE A 473 -4.78 -20.18 -6.38
C PHE A 473 -5.20 -18.89 -7.10
N PHE A 474 -4.26 -18.22 -7.77
CA PHE A 474 -4.51 -16.94 -8.44
C PHE A 474 -5.28 -17.08 -9.76
N HIS A 475 -5.18 -18.23 -10.42
CA HIS A 475 -5.89 -18.51 -11.67
C HIS A 475 -7.26 -19.18 -11.48
N ASP A 476 -7.66 -19.52 -10.25
CA ASP A 476 -9.01 -20.03 -9.97
C ASP A 476 -10.07 -18.95 -10.16
N LYS A 477 -10.74 -18.98 -11.31
CA LYS A 477 -11.82 -18.08 -11.70
C LYS A 477 -13.11 -18.26 -10.88
N THR A 478 -13.24 -19.34 -10.10
CA THR A 478 -14.38 -19.58 -9.21
C THR A 478 -14.22 -18.90 -7.85
N SER A 479 -12.98 -18.57 -7.47
CA SER A 479 -12.67 -17.85 -6.24
C SER A 479 -13.19 -16.41 -6.27
N ALA A 480 -13.86 -15.98 -5.20
CA ALA A 480 -14.25 -14.58 -5.00
C ALA A 480 -13.03 -13.62 -4.96
N LEU A 481 -11.83 -14.15 -4.74
CA LEU A 481 -10.57 -13.41 -4.75
C LEU A 481 -10.02 -13.16 -6.16
N TYR A 482 -10.52 -13.86 -7.19
CA TYR A 482 -10.06 -13.70 -8.58
C TYR A 482 -10.29 -12.28 -9.13
N ALA A 483 -11.33 -11.60 -8.66
CA ALA A 483 -11.72 -10.28 -9.16
C ALA A 483 -10.95 -9.10 -8.53
N PHE A 484 -9.94 -9.35 -7.68
CA PHE A 484 -9.05 -8.32 -7.15
C PHE A 484 -7.92 -8.01 -8.14
N ASP A 485 -7.47 -6.75 -8.17
CA ASP A 485 -6.37 -6.31 -9.02
C ASP A 485 -5.02 -6.77 -8.45
N ILE A 486 -4.85 -6.72 -7.12
CA ILE A 486 -3.62 -7.12 -6.43
C ILE A 486 -3.93 -7.89 -5.14
N LEU A 487 -3.20 -8.97 -4.89
CA LEU A 487 -3.27 -9.78 -3.67
C LEU A 487 -1.90 -9.92 -3.00
N PHE A 488 -1.76 -9.46 -1.76
CA PHE A 488 -0.52 -9.52 -0.98
C PHE A 488 -0.59 -10.59 0.11
N GLN A 489 0.54 -11.16 0.49
CA GLN A 489 0.66 -11.84 1.78
C GLN A 489 0.39 -10.85 2.94
N ASP A 490 -0.25 -11.31 4.01
CA ASP A 490 -0.35 -10.54 5.26
C ASP A 490 1.00 -10.56 5.99
N ASP A 491 1.57 -9.37 6.18
CA ASP A 491 2.84 -9.18 6.87
C ASP A 491 2.79 -9.60 8.34
N GLY A 492 1.62 -9.46 8.97
CA GLY A 492 1.46 -9.62 10.41
C GLY A 492 1.74 -8.34 11.21
N ALA A 493 2.43 -7.33 10.66
CA ALA A 493 2.56 -6.02 11.31
C ALA A 493 1.18 -5.38 11.56
N ARG A 494 0.98 -4.79 12.74
CA ARG A 494 -0.28 -4.18 13.20
C ARG A 494 -0.07 -2.77 13.75
N SER A 495 0.74 -1.97 13.05
CA SER A 495 1.02 -0.57 13.38
C SER A 495 0.54 0.38 12.28
N GLN A 496 0.39 1.67 12.61
CA GLN A 496 -0.02 2.71 11.66
C GLN A 496 0.92 2.81 10.44
N ARG A 497 2.15 2.27 10.53
CA ARG A 497 3.17 2.23 9.46
C ARG A 497 2.81 1.34 8.27
N TYR A 498 2.00 0.30 8.47
CA TYR A 498 1.65 -0.67 7.44
C TYR A 498 0.13 -0.78 7.17
N ALA A 499 -0.68 -0.08 7.97
CA ALA A 499 -2.13 0.03 7.81
C ALA A 499 -2.54 0.77 6.53
N PRO A 500 -3.71 0.47 5.92
CA PRO A 500 -4.75 -0.44 6.42
C PRO A 500 -4.55 -1.90 6.00
N TYR A 501 -3.69 -2.17 5.02
CA TYR A 501 -3.58 -3.50 4.42
C TYR A 501 -2.69 -4.47 5.21
N SER A 502 -1.62 -3.97 5.85
CA SER A 502 -0.51 -4.80 6.34
C SER A 502 0.05 -5.72 5.25
N ALA A 503 0.20 -5.16 4.05
CA ALA A 503 0.67 -5.88 2.88
C ALA A 503 2.18 -6.16 2.98
N ASN A 504 2.56 -7.44 2.92
CA ASN A 504 3.96 -7.83 2.77
C ASN A 504 4.35 -7.81 1.28
N THR A 505 5.40 -7.08 0.93
CA THR A 505 5.85 -6.99 -0.47
C THR A 505 6.94 -8.00 -0.85
N GLY A 506 7.21 -9.00 0.00
CA GLY A 506 8.01 -10.18 -0.36
C GLY A 506 7.20 -11.30 -1.03
N PHE A 507 5.86 -11.23 -1.03
CA PHE A 507 5.01 -12.12 -1.84
C PHE A 507 3.67 -11.47 -2.23
N TYR A 508 3.44 -11.29 -3.54
CA TYR A 508 2.17 -10.77 -4.04
C TYR A 508 1.89 -11.07 -5.52
N TYR A 509 0.61 -11.12 -5.88
CA TYR A 509 0.13 -11.31 -7.25
C TYR A 509 -0.56 -10.06 -7.78
N VAL A 510 -0.18 -9.63 -8.98
CA VAL A 510 -0.69 -8.46 -9.71
C VAL A 510 -1.33 -8.91 -11.02
N ARG A 511 -2.60 -8.57 -11.25
CA ARG A 511 -3.23 -8.72 -12.57
C ARG A 511 -2.92 -7.52 -13.45
N ASN A 512 -2.64 -7.73 -14.72
CA ASN A 512 -2.30 -6.65 -15.64
C ASN A 512 -3.52 -5.81 -16.01
N ASN A 513 -3.55 -4.55 -15.58
CA ASN A 513 -4.49 -3.56 -16.11
C ASN A 513 -3.98 -2.13 -15.93
N ASP A 514 -4.74 -1.15 -16.42
CA ASP A 514 -4.32 0.25 -16.41
C ASP A 514 -4.19 0.83 -14.99
N LYS A 515 -4.94 0.31 -14.00
CA LYS A 515 -4.82 0.72 -12.60
C LYS A 515 -3.50 0.23 -11.99
N THR A 516 -3.11 -1.03 -12.24
CA THR A 516 -1.83 -1.55 -11.75
C THR A 516 -0.65 -0.87 -12.45
N LYS A 517 -0.74 -0.67 -13.77
CA LYS A 517 0.28 0.08 -14.53
C LYS A 517 0.43 1.51 -14.03
N PHE A 518 -0.68 2.15 -13.62
CA PHE A 518 -0.62 3.45 -12.99
C PHE A 518 0.02 3.38 -11.60
N LEU A 519 -0.38 2.44 -10.73
CA LEU A 519 0.22 2.23 -9.41
C LEU A 519 1.75 2.06 -9.46
N PHE A 520 2.25 1.10 -10.26
CA PHE A 520 3.70 0.83 -10.31
C PHE A 520 4.50 1.96 -10.96
N ARG A 521 3.88 2.75 -11.84
CA ARG A 521 4.47 4.00 -12.35
C ARG A 521 4.51 5.10 -11.28
N SER A 522 3.44 5.26 -10.49
CA SER A 522 3.44 6.18 -9.34
C SER A 522 4.52 5.81 -8.32
N LEU A 523 4.66 4.51 -7.99
CA LEU A 523 5.68 4.02 -7.06
C LEU A 523 7.11 4.23 -7.58
N LEU A 524 7.33 4.06 -8.89
CA LEU A 524 8.63 4.38 -9.51
C LEU A 524 8.98 5.87 -9.38
N PHE A 525 8.00 6.77 -9.52
CA PHE A 525 8.23 8.21 -9.37
C PHE A 525 8.33 8.67 -7.93
N LEU A 526 7.80 7.90 -6.98
CA LEU A 526 7.89 8.12 -5.54
C LEU A 526 9.17 7.47 -4.93
N GLY A 527 10.24 7.40 -5.73
CA GLY A 527 11.49 6.74 -5.36
C GLY A 527 12.24 7.42 -4.21
N ASP A 528 12.09 8.74 -4.07
CA ASP A 528 12.62 9.53 -2.95
C ASP A 528 12.03 9.12 -1.60
N MET A 529 10.74 8.80 -1.53
CA MET A 529 10.09 8.22 -0.34
C MET A 529 10.53 6.78 -0.10
N VAL A 530 10.72 5.97 -1.16
CA VAL A 530 11.26 4.60 -1.01
C VAL A 530 12.65 4.64 -0.36
N LEU A 531 13.47 5.61 -0.77
CA LEU A 531 14.79 5.86 -0.20
C LEU A 531 14.71 6.39 1.24
N SER A 532 13.89 7.41 1.53
CA SER A 532 13.81 8.01 2.88
C SER A 532 13.18 7.08 3.93
N MET A 533 12.24 6.23 3.54
CA MET A 533 11.58 5.24 4.42
C MET A 533 12.40 3.96 4.60
N ASN A 534 13.52 3.83 3.89
CA ASN A 534 14.34 2.62 3.77
C ASN A 534 13.55 1.36 3.36
N SER A 535 12.41 1.51 2.67
CA SER A 535 11.50 0.40 2.36
C SER A 535 10.42 0.78 1.36
N HIS A 536 10.33 0.07 0.24
CA HIS A 536 9.22 0.23 -0.70
C HIS A 536 7.89 -0.30 -0.15
N GLN A 537 7.88 -1.16 0.88
CA GLN A 537 6.65 -1.70 1.48
C GLN A 537 5.78 -0.57 2.09
N GLN A 538 6.41 0.44 2.68
CA GLN A 538 5.72 1.59 3.26
C GLN A 538 5.14 2.51 2.19
N ALA A 539 5.96 2.89 1.19
CA ALA A 539 5.53 3.69 0.04
C ALA A 539 4.42 2.99 -0.77
N MET A 540 4.52 1.67 -0.95
CA MET A 540 3.46 0.85 -1.54
C MET A 540 2.17 0.92 -0.70
N GLY A 541 2.26 0.79 0.63
CA GLY A 541 1.10 0.88 1.54
C GLY A 541 0.29 2.17 1.36
N VAL A 542 0.98 3.32 1.24
CA VAL A 542 0.37 4.63 0.94
C VAL A 542 -0.36 4.58 -0.41
N LEU A 543 0.35 4.18 -1.46
CA LEU A 543 -0.17 4.21 -2.83
C LEU A 543 -1.30 3.19 -3.07
N LEU A 544 -1.35 2.08 -2.34
CA LEU A 544 -2.45 1.12 -2.42
C LEU A 544 -3.78 1.73 -1.93
N ASP A 545 -3.77 2.52 -0.86
CA ASP A 545 -4.98 3.17 -0.33
C ASP A 545 -5.39 4.36 -1.21
N GLU A 546 -4.42 5.15 -1.69
CA GLU A 546 -4.64 6.23 -2.67
C GLU A 546 -5.26 5.69 -3.96
N HIS A 547 -4.61 4.72 -4.63
CA HIS A 547 -5.12 4.17 -5.89
C HIS A 547 -6.42 3.39 -5.70
N SER A 548 -6.69 2.83 -4.51
CA SER A 548 -7.98 2.22 -4.19
C SER A 548 -9.10 3.26 -4.19
N SER A 549 -8.89 4.39 -3.52
CA SER A 549 -9.83 5.53 -3.49
C SER A 549 -9.97 6.19 -4.87
N LEU A 550 -8.85 6.55 -5.50
CA LEU A 550 -8.78 7.35 -6.72
C LEU A 550 -9.23 6.60 -7.98
N THR A 551 -8.91 5.30 -8.09
CA THR A 551 -9.12 4.52 -9.33
C THR A 551 -10.01 3.28 -9.14
N GLY A 552 -10.48 3.04 -7.92
CA GLY A 552 -11.16 1.79 -7.58
C GLY A 552 -10.24 0.58 -7.69
N LEU A 553 -8.93 0.72 -7.43
CA LEU A 553 -7.99 -0.40 -7.39
C LEU A 553 -8.41 -1.39 -6.28
N ARG A 554 -8.59 -2.64 -6.65
CA ARG A 554 -9.06 -3.70 -5.74
C ARG A 554 -7.86 -4.43 -5.13
N VAL A 555 -7.54 -4.07 -3.89
CA VAL A 555 -6.42 -4.66 -3.13
C VAL A 555 -6.94 -5.62 -2.06
N LYS A 556 -6.24 -6.72 -1.80
CA LYS A 556 -6.57 -7.66 -0.72
C LYS A 556 -5.31 -8.27 -0.08
N THR A 557 -5.32 -8.43 1.24
CA THR A 557 -4.36 -9.32 1.93
C THR A 557 -4.92 -10.73 2.11
N LEU A 558 -4.03 -11.71 1.93
CA LEU A 558 -4.31 -13.14 1.92
C LEU A 558 -4.42 -13.74 3.32
N SER A 559 -4.94 -14.96 3.37
CA SER A 559 -5.04 -15.76 4.61
C SER A 559 -3.66 -16.06 5.18
N ALA A 560 -3.42 -15.57 6.39
CA ALA A 560 -2.31 -15.91 7.28
C ALA A 560 -2.06 -17.42 7.46
N TYR A 561 -3.09 -18.26 7.26
CA TYR A 561 -3.00 -19.71 7.44
C TYR A 561 -2.55 -20.42 6.15
N ASP A 562 -3.00 -19.93 4.99
CA ASP A 562 -2.68 -20.51 3.68
C ASP A 562 -1.37 -19.98 3.09
N PHE A 563 -1.00 -18.75 3.48
CA PHE A 563 0.22 -18.04 3.10
C PHE A 563 0.98 -17.58 4.35
N PRO A 564 1.44 -18.51 5.21
CA PRO A 564 2.18 -18.19 6.43
C PRO A 564 3.53 -17.54 6.12
N GLY A 565 3.93 -16.63 7.00
CA GLY A 565 5.19 -15.87 6.92
C GLY A 565 5.85 -15.73 8.29
N GLY A 566 6.96 -15.00 8.37
CA GLY A 566 7.80 -14.91 9.56
C GLY A 566 7.09 -14.47 10.85
N TYR A 567 6.10 -13.57 10.78
CA TYR A 567 5.29 -13.20 11.95
C TYR A 567 4.60 -14.43 12.62
N HIS A 568 4.16 -15.39 11.80
CA HIS A 568 3.53 -16.64 12.25
C HIS A 568 4.54 -17.62 12.87
N TYR A 569 5.80 -17.56 12.42
CA TYR A 569 6.90 -18.36 12.96
C TYR A 569 7.47 -17.79 14.27
N HIS A 570 7.57 -16.45 14.37
CA HIS A 570 8.23 -15.77 15.49
C HIS A 570 7.30 -15.34 16.62
N ARG A 571 6.20 -14.64 16.28
CA ARG A 571 5.34 -13.94 17.28
C ARG A 571 4.08 -14.73 17.63
N LYS A 572 3.43 -15.39 16.66
CA LYS A 572 2.06 -15.93 16.82
C LYS A 572 1.96 -17.32 17.47
N LYS A 573 2.52 -17.47 18.67
CA LYS A 573 2.60 -18.76 19.40
C LYS A 573 1.24 -19.35 19.84
N GLU A 574 0.17 -18.55 19.84
CA GLU A 574 -1.18 -18.95 20.28
C GLU A 574 -1.99 -19.75 19.25
N ILE A 575 -1.73 -19.56 17.95
CA ILE A 575 -2.39 -20.34 16.90
C ILE A 575 -1.44 -21.46 16.47
N PRO A 576 -1.87 -22.72 16.43
CA PRO A 576 -0.99 -23.85 16.11
C PRO A 576 -0.60 -23.93 14.62
N VAL A 577 -0.54 -22.81 13.87
CA VAL A 577 -0.22 -22.77 12.43
C VAL A 577 1.06 -23.53 12.14
N MET A 578 2.16 -23.16 12.82
CA MET A 578 3.44 -23.81 12.59
C MET A 578 3.46 -25.27 13.05
N LYS A 579 2.74 -25.61 14.14
CA LYS A 579 2.64 -26.99 14.65
C LYS A 579 1.83 -27.87 13.71
N ASP A 580 0.75 -27.35 13.13
CA ASP A 580 -0.06 -28.03 12.13
C ASP A 580 0.71 -28.24 10.81
N ILE A 581 1.57 -27.29 10.42
CA ILE A 581 2.45 -27.41 9.24
C ILE A 581 3.49 -28.51 9.45
N VAL A 582 4.29 -28.46 10.52
CA VAL A 582 5.39 -29.42 10.74
C VAL A 582 4.91 -30.84 11.09
N THR A 583 3.70 -30.98 11.64
CA THR A 583 3.06 -32.29 11.87
C THR A 583 2.30 -32.81 10.64
N GLY A 584 2.24 -32.06 9.54
CA GLY A 584 1.51 -32.43 8.32
C GLY A 584 -0.02 -32.39 8.45
N LYS A 585 -0.56 -31.90 9.58
CA LYS A 585 -2.01 -31.68 9.78
C LYS A 585 -2.56 -30.59 8.86
N TYR A 586 -1.72 -29.65 8.42
CA TYR A 586 -2.05 -28.69 7.38
C TYR A 586 -0.91 -28.50 6.38
N VAL A 587 -1.24 -28.31 5.11
CA VAL A 587 -0.29 -28.00 4.04
C VAL A 587 -0.67 -26.65 3.44
N PRO A 588 0.14 -25.58 3.61
CA PRO A 588 -0.15 -24.25 3.06
C PRO A 588 0.14 -24.22 1.55
N TYR A 589 0.07 -23.04 0.91
CA TYR A 589 0.60 -22.87 -0.45
C TYR A 589 2.11 -22.68 -0.44
N LEU A 590 2.63 -21.90 0.49
CA LEU A 590 4.04 -21.55 0.64
C LEU A 590 4.39 -21.27 2.10
N PHE A 591 5.67 -21.05 2.38
CA PHE A 591 6.13 -20.40 3.60
C PHE A 591 7.24 -19.39 3.27
N HIS A 592 7.18 -18.20 3.85
CA HIS A 592 8.10 -17.09 3.62
C HIS A 592 8.84 -16.73 4.92
N MET A 593 10.18 -16.76 4.90
CA MET A 593 11.03 -16.49 6.08
C MET A 593 11.30 -14.99 6.31
N SER A 594 10.23 -14.20 6.32
CA SER A 594 10.26 -12.79 6.72
C SER A 594 10.51 -12.62 8.24
N TRP A 595 10.39 -11.39 8.77
CA TRP A 595 10.52 -11.10 10.22
C TRP A 595 11.80 -11.65 10.87
N THR A 596 12.90 -11.65 10.12
CA THR A 596 14.17 -12.26 10.53
C THR A 596 15.29 -11.24 10.37
N THR A 597 16.17 -11.16 11.37
CA THR A 597 17.22 -10.13 11.50
C THR A 597 18.11 -10.01 10.26
N ASN A 598 18.57 -11.13 9.70
CA ASN A 598 19.55 -11.20 8.63
C ASN A 598 19.44 -12.52 7.83
N LYS A 599 20.25 -12.68 6.78
CA LYS A 599 20.30 -13.91 5.97
C LYS A 599 20.62 -15.16 6.81
N SER A 600 21.67 -15.11 7.64
CA SER A 600 22.15 -16.26 8.42
C SER A 600 21.06 -16.87 9.31
N ASN A 601 20.23 -16.02 9.93
CA ASN A 601 19.09 -16.47 10.72
C ASN A 601 18.03 -17.18 9.85
N LYS A 602 17.79 -16.75 8.60
CA LYS A 602 16.85 -17.43 7.68
C LYS A 602 17.32 -18.84 7.32
N LEU A 603 18.62 -19.02 7.08
CA LEU A 603 19.25 -20.31 6.79
C LEU A 603 19.00 -21.32 7.93
N VAL A 604 19.32 -20.96 9.18
CA VAL A 604 19.14 -21.87 10.33
C VAL A 604 17.67 -22.19 10.59
N PHE A 605 16.75 -21.24 10.39
CA PHE A 605 15.32 -21.50 10.52
C PHE A 605 14.78 -22.41 9.40
N PHE A 606 15.27 -22.28 8.16
CA PHE A 606 14.90 -23.19 7.07
C PHE A 606 15.42 -24.61 7.29
N GLN A 607 16.66 -24.76 7.78
CA GLN A 607 17.23 -26.06 8.15
C GLN A 607 16.39 -26.71 9.26
N GLN A 608 16.06 -25.96 10.32
CA GLN A 608 15.26 -26.48 11.42
C GLN A 608 13.82 -26.88 11.01
N MET A 609 13.23 -26.14 10.06
CA MET A 609 11.90 -26.46 9.52
C MET A 609 11.88 -27.62 8.51
N GLY A 610 13.03 -28.18 8.12
CA GLY A 610 13.10 -29.20 7.06
C GLY A 610 12.79 -28.64 5.66
N LEU A 611 13.22 -27.40 5.42
CA LEU A 611 12.94 -26.62 4.21
C LEU A 611 14.23 -26.16 3.49
N TRP A 612 15.39 -26.60 3.98
CA TRP A 612 16.70 -26.34 3.37
C TRP A 612 17.11 -27.50 2.44
N HIS A 613 17.53 -27.18 1.22
CA HIS A 613 17.94 -28.13 0.18
C HIS A 613 19.27 -27.75 -0.49
N THR A 614 19.91 -26.65 -0.08
CA THR A 614 21.23 -26.24 -0.58
C THR A 614 22.33 -27.02 0.14
N LYS A 615 23.16 -27.75 -0.61
CA LYS A 615 24.35 -28.43 -0.11
C LYS A 615 25.43 -27.43 0.32
N LYS A 616 26.22 -27.83 1.32
CA LYS A 616 27.23 -27.00 1.98
C LYS A 616 28.26 -26.38 1.03
N GLU A 617 28.59 -27.09 -0.05
CA GLU A 617 29.50 -26.63 -1.11
C GLU A 617 29.01 -25.35 -1.81
N CYS A 618 27.71 -25.06 -1.74
CA CYS A 618 27.08 -23.91 -2.39
C CYS A 618 26.53 -22.86 -1.41
N GLU A 619 26.71 -23.05 -0.09
CA GLU A 619 26.38 -22.07 0.95
C GLU A 619 27.45 -20.98 1.05
N GLY A 620 27.11 -19.82 1.63
CA GLY A 620 28.05 -18.73 1.87
C GLY A 620 28.61 -18.11 0.60
N GLY A 621 27.85 -18.12 -0.49
CA GLY A 621 28.31 -17.70 -1.83
C GLY A 621 29.11 -18.75 -2.59
N GLY A 622 29.35 -19.95 -2.03
CA GLY A 622 30.04 -21.06 -2.71
C GLY A 622 29.42 -21.46 -4.05
N GLY A 623 28.12 -21.19 -4.23
CA GLY A 623 27.40 -21.37 -5.48
C GLY A 623 28.03 -20.64 -6.68
N VAL A 624 28.72 -19.50 -6.48
CA VAL A 624 29.42 -18.80 -7.58
C VAL A 624 30.55 -19.68 -8.11
N SER A 625 31.41 -20.18 -7.22
CA SER A 625 32.54 -21.05 -7.56
C SER A 625 32.14 -22.43 -8.09
N VAL A 626 30.88 -22.85 -7.88
CA VAL A 626 30.30 -24.05 -8.49
C VAL A 626 29.73 -23.74 -9.88
N ALA A 627 29.05 -22.59 -10.05
CA ALA A 627 28.56 -22.12 -11.35
C ALA A 627 29.70 -21.95 -12.37
N GLU A 628 30.84 -21.37 -11.97
CA GLU A 628 32.03 -21.19 -12.81
C GLU A 628 32.64 -22.50 -13.34
N LYS A 629 32.46 -23.61 -12.60
CA LYS A 629 33.02 -24.93 -12.95
C LYS A 629 32.04 -25.80 -13.70
N SER A 630 30.74 -25.56 -13.51
CA SER A 630 29.65 -26.38 -14.06
C SER A 630 29.44 -26.09 -15.54
N LYS A 631 29.33 -27.14 -16.37
CA LYS A 631 29.03 -27.02 -17.82
C LYS A 631 27.53 -27.00 -18.14
N GLY A 632 26.69 -26.77 -17.13
CA GLY A 632 25.25 -26.57 -17.26
C GLY A 632 24.43 -27.13 -16.09
N LYS A 633 23.12 -26.95 -16.16
CA LYS A 633 22.12 -27.26 -15.12
C LYS A 633 22.28 -28.60 -14.42
N GLY A 634 22.49 -29.69 -15.16
CA GLY A 634 22.58 -31.03 -14.56
C GLY A 634 23.79 -31.21 -13.63
N GLU A 635 24.90 -30.52 -13.90
CA GLU A 635 26.10 -30.54 -13.06
C GLU A 635 25.92 -29.66 -11.82
N PHE A 636 25.35 -28.46 -12.00
CA PHE A 636 25.05 -27.55 -10.89
C PHE A 636 24.04 -28.14 -9.91
N ASP A 637 22.92 -28.70 -10.39
CA ASP A 637 21.91 -29.35 -9.53
C ASP A 637 22.51 -30.53 -8.76
N SER A 638 23.39 -31.31 -9.39
CA SER A 638 24.09 -32.43 -8.74
C SER A 638 25.06 -31.95 -7.64
N ALA A 639 25.71 -30.80 -7.83
CA ALA A 639 26.62 -30.21 -6.86
C ALA A 639 25.91 -29.46 -5.72
N CYS A 640 24.84 -28.71 -6.01
CA CYS A 640 24.20 -27.80 -5.06
C CYS A 640 22.88 -28.29 -4.46
N CYS A 641 22.08 -29.12 -5.14
CA CYS A 641 20.77 -29.52 -4.64
C CYS A 641 20.78 -30.85 -3.89
N SER A 642 20.12 -30.90 -2.74
CA SER A 642 19.74 -32.12 -2.03
C SER A 642 18.30 -32.52 -2.34
N ALA A 643 18.06 -33.80 -2.61
CA ALA A 643 16.71 -34.33 -2.83
C ALA A 643 15.89 -34.29 -1.53
N GLU A 644 16.46 -34.82 -0.45
CA GLU A 644 15.89 -34.74 0.90
C GLU A 644 16.29 -33.42 1.59
N PRO A 645 15.44 -32.87 2.47
CA PRO A 645 15.77 -31.66 3.21
C PRO A 645 16.92 -31.89 4.19
N LEU A 646 17.82 -30.92 4.28
CA LEU A 646 18.94 -30.89 5.20
C LEU A 646 18.48 -30.30 6.54
N ILE A 647 18.12 -31.16 7.48
CA ILE A 647 17.58 -30.79 8.78
C ILE A 647 18.71 -30.56 9.78
N THR A 648 18.59 -29.51 10.62
CA THR A 648 19.48 -29.30 11.77
C THR A 648 18.73 -28.53 12.86
N CYS A 649 18.75 -29.05 14.08
CA CYS A 649 18.18 -28.40 15.27
C CYS A 649 19.11 -27.32 15.81
N HIS A 650 18.66 -26.06 15.74
CA HIS A 650 19.41 -24.88 16.18
C HIS A 650 18.85 -24.28 17.47
N TYR A 651 17.51 -24.25 17.63
CA TYR A 651 16.81 -23.62 18.76
C TYR A 651 15.59 -24.44 19.19
N LYS A 652 15.53 -24.83 20.47
CA LYS A 652 14.46 -25.68 21.01
C LYS A 652 13.09 -24.99 21.13
N ASP A 653 13.09 -23.66 21.17
CA ASP A 653 11.94 -22.78 21.39
C ASP A 653 11.34 -22.19 20.11
N LYS A 654 11.92 -22.51 18.95
CA LYS A 654 11.40 -22.17 17.62
C LYS A 654 10.74 -23.36 16.95
N PRO A 655 9.80 -23.13 16.00
CA PRO A 655 9.24 -24.20 15.19
C PRO A 655 10.30 -25.07 14.51
N SER A 656 10.04 -26.36 14.45
CA SER A 656 10.97 -27.37 13.96
C SER A 656 10.21 -28.58 13.43
N VAL A 657 10.74 -29.27 12.42
CA VAL A 657 10.20 -30.56 11.96
C VAL A 657 10.59 -31.72 12.90
N GLU A 658 11.67 -31.57 13.67
CA GLU A 658 12.12 -32.53 14.68
C GLU A 658 11.95 -31.99 16.10
N GLU A 659 11.79 -32.88 17.08
CA GLU A 659 11.55 -32.49 18.48
C GLU A 659 12.76 -31.84 19.21
N CYS A 660 13.92 -31.74 18.56
CA CYS A 660 15.13 -31.07 19.05
C CYS A 660 15.50 -31.35 20.53
N LYS A 661 15.27 -32.60 20.97
CA LYS A 661 15.32 -33.07 22.37
C LYS A 661 16.71 -33.04 23.04
N HIS A 662 17.74 -32.56 22.37
CA HIS A 662 19.11 -32.61 22.87
C HIS A 662 19.39 -31.47 23.86
N VAL A 663 19.93 -31.81 25.02
CA VAL A 663 20.16 -30.89 26.17
C VAL A 663 21.05 -29.68 25.81
N SER A 664 21.85 -29.77 24.76
CA SER A 664 22.75 -28.72 24.28
C SER A 664 22.12 -27.69 23.33
N VAL A 665 20.88 -27.88 22.87
CA VAL A 665 20.24 -26.94 21.92
C VAL A 665 19.80 -25.66 22.68
N PRO A 666 20.29 -24.46 22.29
CA PRO A 666 19.94 -23.21 22.97
C PRO A 666 18.47 -22.81 22.77
N SER A 667 18.07 -21.77 23.49
CA SER A 667 16.84 -21.01 23.26
C SER A 667 17.24 -19.62 22.79
N ILE A 668 16.54 -19.09 21.78
CA ILE A 668 16.83 -17.76 21.20
C ILE A 668 15.91 -16.66 21.76
N ASP A 669 14.68 -17.00 22.19
CA ASP A 669 13.69 -16.00 22.61
C ASP A 669 13.81 -15.57 24.09
N GLY A 670 14.67 -16.22 24.89
CA GLY A 670 15.04 -15.82 26.26
C GLY A 670 13.96 -15.89 27.37
N GLY A 671 12.69 -15.69 27.02
CA GLY A 671 11.56 -15.58 27.95
C GLY A 671 11.23 -16.84 28.75
N LYS A 672 10.52 -16.64 29.88
CA LYS A 672 10.15 -17.61 30.94
C LYS A 672 10.54 -19.08 30.70
N LYS A 673 11.85 -19.37 30.86
CA LYS A 673 12.50 -20.69 30.75
C LYS A 673 12.30 -21.40 29.40
N GLY A 674 12.39 -20.68 28.28
CA GLY A 674 12.67 -21.23 26.94
C GLY A 674 11.95 -22.55 26.65
N LYS A 675 10.61 -22.53 26.77
CA LYS A 675 9.77 -23.72 26.59
C LYS A 675 10.00 -24.30 25.20
N SER A 676 10.08 -25.63 25.13
CA SER A 676 10.08 -26.37 23.87
C SER A 676 8.89 -25.95 23.01
N PHE A 677 9.11 -25.80 21.71
CA PHE A 677 8.02 -25.65 20.72
C PHE A 677 7.16 -26.94 20.65
N TRP A 678 7.78 -28.08 20.89
CA TRP A 678 7.15 -29.39 21.02
C TRP A 678 6.59 -29.61 22.41
#